data_AF-A0A434FCN3-F1
#
_entry.id   AF-A0A434FCN3-F1
#
_cell.length_a   1.000
_cell.length_b   1.000
_cell.length_c   1.000
_cell.angle_alpha   90.00
_cell.angle_beta   90.00
_cell.angle_gamma   90.00
#
_symmetry.space_group_name_H-M   'P 1'
#
loop_
_entity.id
_entity.type
_entity.pdbx_description
1 polymer ?
#
loop_
_entity_poly.entity_id
_entity_poly.type
_entity_poly.pdbx_seq_one_letter_code
_entity_poly.pdbx_strand_id
1 'polypeptide(L)'
;MKSHYRAVVIGGGVVGASVLYHLTRFGWSDVALIERAELTAGSTWHAAAGFHALNADPNVAALQDYTIKLYREIEAESGQNAGLHMTGGVNMASDPQRWEWLKSAWAVFQSVGIETARLVTPEEIKEICPIVDVNGVLGGLYDSNEGHLDPYGTTHAYAGAARKRGADVILRNRVVELKQRADGGWDVVTEKGTIVAEHVVNAGGLWAKQVGLMAGVDLPVTPMEHHYFVTEDIPEVAALGKELGLAVDLDGFSYLRQERKGVLLGVYEQNPKHWNMDGAPWDYGIELIPEDIDRISPELAKAYERFPCLAKAGIRKWVNGAFTFTPDGNPLVGPVRGLSNYWVACGVMAGFSQGGGVGKSLAEWMIHGEPEADIFGMDIARYGAFAANREYLRQTTGQFYARRFVMTFPNERLPAGRPLKRPGAYEGMNAAGAEWTASWGLEIPAYFAPMGFREETTLKRSNAFDIVGDEVLQVRRAAGLVDTTAFSRYAVSGPGAAAWLDRLLACRLPKPSRAKLAPMLGADGRLKGDLTVLNWGGGEYWIMGSYYLREFHMRWFEAHIAEGVSVTDISDAMSGFLVTGPNARRIVERTTHQDVSAAALPFMACGVLDIGMLRARVARLSIAGELGFEINCPATLH
;
A
#
# COMPACT_ATOMS: atom_id res chain seq x y z
N MET A 1 11.40 -33.23 -7.71
CA MET A 1 11.97 -31.87 -7.74
C MET A 1 12.86 -31.79 -8.95
N LYS A 2 12.54 -30.90 -9.91
CA LYS A 2 13.43 -30.60 -11.04
C LYS A 2 14.64 -29.81 -10.51
N SER A 3 15.75 -29.83 -11.24
CA SER A 3 16.92 -28.99 -10.93
C SER A 3 16.77 -27.55 -11.42
N HIS A 4 15.85 -27.30 -12.35
CA HIS A 4 15.62 -26.00 -12.97
C HIS A 4 14.12 -25.69 -13.03
N TYR A 5 13.76 -24.44 -12.76
CA TYR A 5 12.42 -23.89 -12.95
C TYR A 5 12.51 -22.50 -13.58
N ARG A 6 11.45 -22.09 -14.28
CA ARG A 6 11.29 -20.70 -14.69
C ARG A 6 11.01 -19.80 -13.49
N ALA A 7 10.13 -20.24 -12.58
CA ALA A 7 9.85 -19.49 -11.36
C ALA A 7 9.74 -20.39 -10.13
N VAL A 8 10.25 -19.90 -9.01
CA VAL A 8 10.07 -20.49 -7.68
C VAL A 8 9.31 -19.52 -6.79
N VAL A 9 8.17 -19.96 -6.25
CA VAL A 9 7.39 -19.25 -5.24
C VAL A 9 7.73 -19.81 -3.86
N ILE A 10 8.18 -18.96 -2.95
CA ILE A 10 8.60 -19.36 -1.59
C ILE A 10 7.46 -19.05 -0.62
N GLY A 11 6.82 -20.09 -0.09
CA GLY A 11 5.72 -20.00 0.87
C GLY A 11 4.41 -20.61 0.35
N GLY A 12 3.89 -21.59 1.09
CA GLY A 12 2.68 -22.37 0.81
C GLY A 12 1.40 -21.85 1.47
N GLY A 13 1.35 -20.56 1.82
CA GLY A 13 0.11 -19.90 2.23
C GLY A 13 -0.80 -19.56 1.05
N VAL A 14 -1.99 -19.03 1.33
CA VAL A 14 -2.99 -18.69 0.30
C VAL A 14 -2.44 -17.76 -0.79
N VAL A 15 -1.56 -16.81 -0.43
CA VAL A 15 -0.96 -15.86 -1.37
C VAL A 15 0.02 -16.57 -2.31
N GLY A 16 0.94 -17.38 -1.78
CA GLY A 16 1.89 -18.12 -2.61
C GLY A 16 1.20 -19.13 -3.53
N ALA A 17 0.16 -19.82 -3.02
CA ALA A 17 -0.68 -20.71 -3.84
C ALA A 17 -1.43 -19.94 -4.94
N SER A 18 -1.92 -18.74 -4.65
CA SER A 18 -2.56 -17.86 -5.64
C SER A 18 -1.58 -17.39 -6.71
N VAL A 19 -0.35 -16.97 -6.36
CA VAL A 19 0.69 -16.62 -7.35
C VAL A 19 1.00 -17.82 -8.25
N LEU A 20 1.22 -19.00 -7.65
CA LEU A 20 1.48 -20.24 -8.39
C LEU A 20 0.35 -20.54 -9.38
N TYR A 21 -0.90 -20.46 -8.92
CA TYR A 21 -2.09 -20.66 -9.75
C TYR A 21 -2.12 -19.69 -10.93
N HIS A 22 -1.97 -18.39 -10.71
CA HIS A 22 -2.07 -17.40 -11.78
C HIS A 22 -0.92 -17.51 -12.78
N LEU A 23 0.32 -17.80 -12.35
CA LEU A 23 1.43 -18.09 -13.26
C LEU A 23 1.08 -19.25 -14.20
N THR A 24 0.52 -20.34 -13.68
CA THR A 24 0.08 -21.47 -14.51
C THR A 24 -1.15 -21.18 -15.35
N ARG A 25 -2.10 -20.39 -14.85
CA ARG A 25 -3.29 -19.95 -15.59
C ARG A 25 -2.91 -19.16 -16.84
N PHE A 26 -1.85 -18.35 -16.73
CA PHE A 26 -1.29 -17.55 -17.84
C PHE A 26 -0.21 -18.29 -18.65
N GLY A 27 -0.06 -19.60 -18.45
CA GLY A 27 0.69 -20.48 -19.35
C GLY A 27 2.13 -20.79 -18.92
N TRP A 28 2.60 -20.33 -17.76
CA TRP A 28 3.88 -20.79 -17.23
C TRP A 28 3.72 -22.13 -16.53
N SER A 29 4.27 -23.21 -17.11
CA SER A 29 4.17 -24.57 -16.57
C SER A 29 5.42 -25.02 -15.80
N ASP A 30 6.60 -24.47 -16.10
CA ASP A 30 7.84 -24.77 -15.36
C ASP A 30 7.98 -23.91 -14.10
N VAL A 31 6.98 -24.00 -13.21
CA VAL A 31 6.94 -23.24 -11.95
C VAL A 31 6.81 -24.18 -10.77
N ALA A 32 7.44 -23.81 -9.65
CA ALA A 32 7.34 -24.55 -8.40
C ALA A 32 6.97 -23.64 -7.23
N LEU A 33 6.19 -24.19 -6.31
CA LEU A 33 6.06 -23.65 -4.96
C LEU A 33 6.89 -24.48 -4.00
N ILE A 34 7.66 -23.81 -3.15
CA ILE A 34 8.48 -24.42 -2.11
C ILE A 34 7.97 -23.96 -0.74
N GLU A 35 7.56 -24.93 0.08
CA GLU A 35 7.01 -24.71 1.41
C GLU A 35 7.89 -25.40 2.46
N ARG A 36 8.19 -24.67 3.55
CA ARG A 36 9.05 -25.15 4.63
C ARG A 36 8.43 -26.34 5.39
N ALA A 37 7.11 -26.40 5.49
CA ALA A 37 6.36 -27.41 6.22
C ALA A 37 5.22 -27.96 5.34
N GLU A 38 3.97 -27.67 5.68
CA GLU A 38 2.77 -28.01 4.91
C GLU A 38 2.16 -26.76 4.30
N LEU A 39 1.32 -26.92 3.27
CA LEU A 39 0.46 -25.82 2.83
C LEU A 39 -0.31 -25.28 4.04
N THR A 40 -0.52 -23.96 4.04
CA THR A 40 -1.21 -23.21 5.10
C THR A 40 -0.49 -23.03 6.44
N ALA A 41 0.67 -23.66 6.67
CA ALA A 41 1.39 -23.69 7.96
C ALA A 41 1.99 -22.34 8.44
N GLY A 42 1.59 -21.23 7.85
CA GLY A 42 1.80 -19.87 8.36
C GLY A 42 0.50 -19.33 8.97
N SER A 43 0.12 -18.10 8.63
CA SER A 43 -1.11 -17.47 9.16
C SER A 43 -2.41 -18.02 8.56
N THR A 44 -2.31 -18.72 7.42
CA THR A 44 -3.48 -19.09 6.62
C THR A 44 -4.40 -20.06 7.35
N TRP A 45 -3.87 -21.10 8.01
CA TRP A 45 -4.69 -22.17 8.60
C TRP A 45 -5.62 -21.67 9.74
N HIS A 46 -5.21 -20.61 10.45
CA HIS A 46 -5.95 -20.05 11.57
C HIS A 46 -6.72 -18.77 11.18
N ALA A 47 -6.90 -18.49 9.90
CA ALA A 47 -7.67 -17.32 9.49
C ALA A 47 -9.16 -17.52 9.78
N ALA A 48 -9.85 -16.43 10.16
CA ALA A 48 -11.32 -16.43 10.21
C ALA A 48 -11.95 -16.58 8.81
N ALA A 49 -11.19 -16.23 7.75
CA ALA A 49 -11.51 -16.36 6.33
C ALA A 49 -12.85 -15.75 5.88
N GLY A 50 -13.32 -14.72 6.59
CA GLY A 50 -14.31 -13.80 6.03
C GLY A 50 -13.71 -12.97 4.90
N PHE A 51 -14.47 -12.72 3.85
CA PHE A 51 -14.07 -11.87 2.73
C PHE A 51 -15.13 -10.81 2.43
N HIS A 52 -14.65 -9.65 2.00
CA HIS A 52 -15.47 -8.50 1.64
C HIS A 52 -14.79 -7.70 0.52
N ALA A 53 -15.55 -6.92 -0.25
CA ALA A 53 -15.01 -6.02 -1.26
C ALA A 53 -14.65 -4.63 -0.70
N LEU A 54 -15.15 -4.26 0.50
CA LEU A 54 -14.96 -2.93 1.09
C LEU A 54 -13.47 -2.57 1.26
N ASN A 55 -13.05 -1.53 0.55
CA ASN A 55 -11.73 -0.93 0.64
C ASN A 55 -11.80 0.58 0.37
N ALA A 56 -10.87 1.34 0.93
CA ALA A 56 -10.74 2.76 0.67
C ALA A 56 -10.13 3.06 -0.72
N ASP A 57 -9.32 2.13 -1.26
CA ASP A 57 -8.78 2.21 -2.62
C ASP A 57 -9.74 1.49 -3.61
N PRO A 58 -10.34 2.21 -4.58
CA PRO A 58 -11.25 1.61 -5.56
C PRO A 58 -10.61 0.52 -6.43
N ASN A 59 -9.32 0.64 -6.76
CA ASN A 59 -8.61 -0.36 -7.56
C ASN A 59 -8.43 -1.66 -6.75
N VAL A 60 -8.14 -1.53 -5.45
CA VAL A 60 -8.03 -2.68 -4.55
C VAL A 60 -9.42 -3.31 -4.34
N ALA A 61 -10.49 -2.52 -4.21
CA ALA A 61 -11.86 -3.03 -4.13
C ALA A 61 -12.24 -3.88 -5.35
N ALA A 62 -11.89 -3.42 -6.57
CA ALA A 62 -12.12 -4.18 -7.80
C ALA A 62 -11.34 -5.52 -7.83
N LEU A 63 -10.09 -5.52 -7.34
CA LEU A 63 -9.29 -6.74 -7.22
C LEU A 63 -9.83 -7.71 -6.14
N GLN A 64 -10.46 -7.19 -5.09
CA GLN A 64 -11.15 -8.00 -4.09
C GLN A 64 -12.39 -8.67 -4.69
N ASP A 65 -13.20 -7.92 -5.45
CA ASP A 65 -14.34 -8.48 -6.18
C ASP A 65 -13.92 -9.59 -7.18
N TYR A 66 -12.81 -9.39 -7.91
CA TYR A 66 -12.20 -10.45 -8.73
C TYR A 66 -11.85 -11.70 -7.90
N THR A 67 -11.20 -11.51 -6.75
CA THR A 67 -10.81 -12.61 -5.86
C THR A 67 -12.02 -13.43 -5.42
N ILE A 68 -13.12 -12.77 -5.08
CA ILE A 68 -14.34 -13.43 -4.62
C ILE A 68 -14.97 -14.27 -5.74
N LYS A 69 -15.05 -13.71 -6.95
CA LYS A 69 -15.55 -14.43 -8.14
C LYS A 69 -14.69 -15.64 -8.49
N LEU A 70 -13.37 -15.54 -8.29
CA LEU A 70 -12.40 -16.59 -8.60
C LEU A 70 -12.61 -17.88 -7.77
N TYR A 71 -13.16 -17.79 -6.56
CA TYR A 71 -13.31 -18.97 -5.69
C TYR A 71 -14.11 -20.11 -6.32
N ARG A 72 -15.22 -19.78 -6.99
CA ARG A 72 -16.03 -20.79 -7.70
C ARG A 72 -15.27 -21.44 -8.85
N GLU A 73 -14.44 -20.67 -9.55
CA GLU A 73 -13.63 -21.18 -10.66
C GLU A 73 -12.56 -22.16 -10.17
N ILE A 74 -11.84 -21.81 -9.10
CA ILE A 74 -10.78 -22.68 -8.58
C ILE A 74 -11.33 -23.94 -7.90
N GLU A 75 -12.50 -23.89 -7.27
CA GLU A 75 -13.18 -25.09 -6.76
C GLU A 75 -13.50 -26.05 -7.91
N ALA A 76 -14.12 -25.54 -8.98
CA ALA A 76 -14.47 -26.34 -10.14
C ALA A 76 -13.23 -26.91 -10.86
N GLU A 77 -12.19 -26.09 -11.02
CA GLU A 77 -10.97 -26.51 -11.71
C GLU A 77 -10.17 -27.54 -10.90
N SER A 78 -10.01 -27.31 -9.60
CA SER A 78 -9.22 -28.19 -8.73
C SER A 78 -9.97 -29.46 -8.33
N GLY A 79 -11.30 -29.42 -8.26
CA GLY A 79 -12.13 -30.47 -7.64
C GLY A 79 -12.02 -30.50 -6.11
N GLN A 80 -11.38 -29.49 -5.50
CA GLN A 80 -11.27 -29.31 -4.06
C GLN A 80 -12.40 -28.38 -3.58
N ASN A 81 -13.13 -28.80 -2.56
CA ASN A 81 -14.09 -27.94 -1.89
C ASN A 81 -13.32 -26.89 -1.06
N ALA A 82 -13.59 -25.61 -1.31
CA ALA A 82 -13.00 -24.46 -0.65
C ALA A 82 -13.84 -23.96 0.54
N GLY A 83 -14.98 -24.61 0.81
CA GLY A 83 -15.92 -24.24 1.85
C GLY A 83 -16.54 -22.88 1.57
N LEU A 84 -16.95 -22.60 0.33
CA LEU A 84 -17.47 -21.29 -0.05
C LEU A 84 -18.91 -21.08 0.47
N HIS A 85 -19.06 -20.15 1.42
CA HIS A 85 -20.34 -19.73 1.99
C HIS A 85 -20.63 -18.27 1.61
N MET A 86 -21.50 -18.06 0.62
CA MET A 86 -21.94 -16.73 0.17
C MET A 86 -23.16 -16.27 0.97
N THR A 87 -22.94 -15.84 2.22
CA THR A 87 -24.02 -15.44 3.13
C THR A 87 -24.44 -13.98 2.94
N GLY A 88 -23.65 -13.20 2.20
CA GLY A 88 -23.70 -11.75 2.22
C GLY A 88 -23.18 -11.21 3.55
N GLY A 89 -22.84 -9.93 3.57
CA GLY A 89 -22.21 -9.31 4.73
C GLY A 89 -22.60 -7.85 4.85
N VAL A 90 -22.63 -7.35 6.08
CA VAL A 90 -22.99 -5.96 6.37
C VAL A 90 -21.95 -5.29 7.25
N ASN A 91 -21.48 -4.14 6.78
CA ASN A 91 -20.66 -3.20 7.54
C ASN A 91 -21.58 -2.15 8.14
N MET A 92 -21.67 -2.11 9.48
CA MET A 92 -22.62 -1.28 10.21
C MET A 92 -22.02 0.06 10.62
N ALA A 93 -22.87 1.08 10.75
CA ALA A 93 -22.53 2.38 11.30
C ALA A 93 -23.47 2.77 12.44
N SER A 94 -22.90 3.12 13.58
CA SER A 94 -23.59 3.76 14.70
C SER A 94 -23.21 5.24 14.84
N ASP A 95 -22.05 5.65 14.32
CA ASP A 95 -21.66 7.06 14.24
C ASP A 95 -22.22 7.74 12.95
N PRO A 96 -22.77 8.97 13.03
CA PRO A 96 -23.28 9.67 11.85
C PRO A 96 -22.25 9.93 10.75
N GLN A 97 -20.99 10.16 11.10
CA GLN A 97 -19.93 10.39 10.13
C GLN A 97 -19.50 9.06 9.49
N ARG A 98 -19.48 7.96 10.26
CA ARG A 98 -19.34 6.60 9.71
C ARG A 98 -20.43 6.29 8.70
N TRP A 99 -21.67 6.65 9.02
CA TRP A 99 -22.79 6.39 8.12
C TRP A 99 -22.65 7.14 6.80
N GLU A 100 -22.22 8.40 6.87
CA GLU A 100 -21.93 9.19 5.66
C GLU A 100 -20.76 8.61 4.86
N TRP A 101 -19.71 8.11 5.54
CA TRP A 101 -18.60 7.43 4.90
C TRP A 101 -19.05 6.16 4.16
N LEU A 102 -19.90 5.33 4.76
CA LEU A 102 -20.45 4.14 4.10
C LEU A 102 -21.30 4.47 2.87
N LYS A 103 -22.07 5.56 2.89
CA LYS A 103 -22.79 6.04 1.70
C LYS A 103 -21.83 6.47 0.59
N SER A 104 -20.74 7.14 0.95
CA SER A 104 -19.69 7.51 -0.01
C SER A 104 -19.01 6.27 -0.60
N ALA A 105 -18.69 5.28 0.23
CA ALA A 105 -18.13 3.99 -0.24
C ALA A 105 -19.09 3.26 -1.18
N TRP A 106 -20.40 3.25 -0.88
CA TRP A 106 -21.42 2.71 -1.77
C TRP A 106 -21.44 3.44 -3.13
N ALA A 107 -21.36 4.78 -3.15
CA ALA A 107 -21.30 5.53 -4.41
C ALA A 107 -20.05 5.18 -5.23
N VAL A 108 -18.89 4.97 -4.58
CA VAL A 108 -17.67 4.48 -5.24
C VAL A 108 -17.90 3.09 -5.85
N PHE A 109 -18.54 2.18 -5.10
CA PHE A 109 -18.85 0.83 -5.58
C PHE A 109 -19.70 0.84 -6.84
N GLN A 110 -20.70 1.73 -6.92
CA GLN A 110 -21.51 1.90 -8.13
C GLN A 110 -20.65 2.38 -9.32
N SER A 111 -19.64 3.22 -9.07
CA SER A 111 -18.76 3.72 -10.15
C SER A 111 -17.77 2.68 -10.68
N VAL A 112 -17.41 1.66 -9.89
CA VAL A 112 -16.47 0.59 -10.29
C VAL A 112 -17.17 -0.72 -10.65
N GLY A 113 -18.50 -0.74 -10.73
CA GLY A 113 -19.28 -1.88 -11.20
C GLY A 113 -19.57 -2.96 -10.15
N ILE A 114 -19.50 -2.62 -8.85
CA ILE A 114 -19.91 -3.53 -7.76
C ILE A 114 -21.41 -3.31 -7.50
N GLU A 115 -22.23 -3.97 -8.31
CA GLU A 115 -23.71 -3.85 -8.28
C GLU A 115 -24.37 -4.68 -7.16
N THR A 116 -23.62 -5.59 -6.53
CA THR A 116 -24.11 -6.49 -5.47
C THR A 116 -24.27 -5.81 -4.12
N ALA A 117 -23.78 -4.57 -3.99
CA ALA A 117 -23.78 -3.77 -2.78
C ALA A 117 -24.95 -2.78 -2.73
N ARG A 118 -25.54 -2.62 -1.55
CA ARG A 118 -26.62 -1.67 -1.27
C ARG A 118 -26.58 -1.17 0.17
N LEU A 119 -27.13 0.02 0.38
CA LEU A 119 -27.39 0.53 1.72
C LEU A 119 -28.57 -0.21 2.35
N VAL A 120 -28.50 -0.47 3.65
CA VAL A 120 -29.52 -1.19 4.43
C VAL A 120 -29.94 -0.43 5.68
N THR A 121 -31.21 -0.56 6.07
CA THR A 121 -31.75 -0.02 7.33
C THR A 121 -31.43 -0.94 8.52
N PRO A 122 -31.57 -0.44 9.77
CA PRO A 122 -31.46 -1.28 10.98
C PRO A 122 -32.35 -2.53 10.96
N GLU A 123 -33.58 -2.43 10.43
CA GLU A 123 -34.50 -3.56 10.30
C GLU A 123 -33.94 -4.62 9.33
N GLU A 124 -33.45 -4.19 8.17
CA GLU A 124 -32.82 -5.10 7.20
C GLU A 124 -31.54 -5.74 7.75
N ILE A 125 -30.74 -5.01 8.56
CA ILE A 125 -29.59 -5.56 9.28
C ILE A 125 -30.02 -6.70 10.20
N LYS A 126 -31.14 -6.51 10.92
CA LYS A 126 -31.72 -7.54 11.79
C LYS A 126 -32.19 -8.77 11.00
N GLU A 127 -32.65 -8.60 9.77
CA GLU A 127 -33.01 -9.72 8.87
C GLU A 127 -31.80 -10.48 8.32
N ILE A 128 -30.68 -9.77 8.10
CA ILE A 128 -29.40 -10.32 7.64
C ILE A 128 -28.70 -11.10 8.76
N CYS A 129 -28.63 -10.51 9.96
CA CYS A 129 -28.01 -11.11 11.14
C CYS A 129 -28.92 -10.93 12.38
N PRO A 130 -29.87 -11.85 12.61
CA PRO A 130 -30.88 -11.73 13.69
C PRO A 130 -30.34 -11.63 15.11
N ILE A 131 -29.09 -12.01 15.34
CA ILE A 131 -28.44 -11.94 16.66
C ILE A 131 -27.87 -10.55 16.99
N VAL A 132 -27.81 -9.64 16.02
CA VAL A 132 -27.35 -8.25 16.21
C VAL A 132 -28.38 -7.46 17.02
N ASP A 133 -27.94 -6.72 18.04
CA ASP A 133 -28.71 -5.60 18.57
C ASP A 133 -28.50 -4.36 17.69
N VAL A 134 -29.60 -3.85 17.13
CA VAL A 134 -29.58 -2.71 16.20
C VAL A 134 -29.85 -1.38 16.89
N ASN A 135 -29.95 -1.38 18.23
CA ASN A 135 -30.02 -0.15 19.00
C ASN A 135 -28.83 0.77 18.68
N GLY A 136 -29.13 2.03 18.36
CA GLY A 136 -28.13 3.03 17.98
C GLY A 136 -27.45 2.79 16.62
N VAL A 137 -27.86 1.79 15.83
CA VAL A 137 -27.40 1.63 14.44
C VAL A 137 -28.17 2.58 13.54
N LEU A 138 -27.46 3.30 12.68
CA LEU A 138 -28.06 4.24 11.72
C LEU A 138 -28.36 3.57 10.38
N GLY A 139 -27.57 2.55 10.03
CA GLY A 139 -27.67 1.79 8.79
C GLY A 139 -26.39 0.99 8.55
N GLY A 140 -26.29 0.39 7.37
CA GLY A 140 -25.12 -0.35 6.97
C GLY A 140 -24.93 -0.40 5.45
N LEU A 141 -23.74 -0.80 5.04
CA LEU A 141 -23.43 -1.17 3.66
C LEU A 141 -23.43 -2.70 3.59
N TYR A 142 -24.44 -3.25 2.94
CA TYR A 142 -24.55 -4.68 2.66
C TYR A 142 -23.99 -5.00 1.28
N ASP A 143 -23.34 -6.13 1.14
CA ASP A 143 -22.99 -6.71 -0.15
C ASP A 143 -23.30 -8.22 -0.15
N SER A 144 -24.04 -8.65 -1.18
CA SER A 144 -24.39 -10.07 -1.38
C SER A 144 -23.21 -10.91 -1.86
N ASN A 145 -22.15 -10.26 -2.34
CA ASN A 145 -20.90 -10.89 -2.72
C ASN A 145 -19.89 -10.97 -1.55
N GLU A 146 -20.37 -11.02 -0.31
CA GLU A 146 -19.55 -11.31 0.87
C GLU A 146 -19.86 -12.69 1.45
N GLY A 147 -18.93 -13.22 2.22
CA GLY A 147 -19.00 -14.58 2.69
C GLY A 147 -17.80 -15.01 3.49
N HIS A 148 -17.66 -16.32 3.66
CA HIS A 148 -16.48 -16.93 4.24
C HIS A 148 -16.10 -18.23 3.56
N LEU A 149 -14.88 -18.68 3.84
CA LEU A 149 -14.25 -19.85 3.24
C LEU A 149 -13.66 -20.77 4.31
N ASP A 150 -13.37 -22.01 3.93
CA ASP A 150 -12.39 -22.83 4.63
C ASP A 150 -10.98 -22.42 4.19
N PRO A 151 -10.14 -21.87 5.11
CA PRO A 151 -8.78 -21.47 4.78
C PRO A 151 -7.92 -22.59 4.18
N TYR A 152 -8.12 -23.81 4.67
CA TYR A 152 -7.39 -24.99 4.24
C TYR A 152 -7.82 -25.42 2.84
N GLY A 153 -9.11 -25.70 2.66
CA GLY A 153 -9.71 -26.08 1.39
C GLY A 153 -9.39 -25.11 0.26
N THR A 154 -9.50 -23.80 0.52
CA THR A 154 -9.21 -22.75 -0.47
C THR A 154 -7.76 -22.77 -0.95
N THR A 155 -6.80 -22.88 -0.03
CA THR A 155 -5.37 -22.92 -0.39
C THR A 155 -5.04 -24.17 -1.19
N HIS A 156 -5.63 -25.30 -0.81
CA HIS A 156 -5.52 -26.54 -1.55
C HIS A 156 -6.21 -26.48 -2.93
N ALA A 157 -7.30 -25.72 -3.08
CA ALA A 157 -7.93 -25.49 -4.37
C ALA A 157 -7.01 -24.73 -5.33
N TYR A 158 -6.38 -23.64 -4.88
CA TYR A 158 -5.35 -22.93 -5.66
C TYR A 158 -4.20 -23.84 -6.08
N ALA A 159 -3.57 -24.51 -5.10
CA ALA A 159 -2.43 -25.39 -5.36
C ALA A 159 -2.81 -26.59 -6.26
N GLY A 160 -4.00 -27.15 -6.06
CA GLY A 160 -4.53 -28.26 -6.86
C GLY A 160 -4.79 -27.87 -8.31
N ALA A 161 -5.41 -26.71 -8.53
CA ALA A 161 -5.62 -26.15 -9.87
C ALA A 161 -4.26 -25.88 -10.56
N ALA A 162 -3.30 -25.28 -9.86
CA ALA A 162 -1.95 -25.05 -10.39
C ALA A 162 -1.24 -26.36 -10.79
N ARG A 163 -1.35 -27.41 -9.96
CA ARG A 163 -0.78 -28.74 -10.25
C ARG A 163 -1.40 -29.37 -11.49
N LYS A 164 -2.71 -29.25 -11.70
CA LYS A 164 -3.38 -29.73 -12.92
C LYS A 164 -2.85 -29.04 -14.18
N ARG A 165 -2.31 -27.83 -14.04
CA ARG A 165 -1.66 -27.05 -15.11
C ARG A 165 -0.15 -27.27 -15.21
N GLY A 166 0.43 -28.17 -14.41
CA GLY A 166 1.82 -28.59 -14.51
C GLY A 166 2.78 -28.00 -13.47
N ALA A 167 2.31 -27.19 -12.52
CA ALA A 167 3.16 -26.71 -11.43
C ALA A 167 3.59 -27.83 -10.47
N ASP A 168 4.79 -27.70 -9.92
CA ASP A 168 5.26 -28.52 -8.81
C ASP A 168 4.94 -27.86 -7.46
N VAL A 169 4.53 -28.65 -6.48
CA VAL A 169 4.35 -28.20 -5.09
C VAL A 169 5.26 -29.04 -4.20
N ILE A 170 6.28 -28.42 -3.63
CA ILE A 170 7.37 -29.06 -2.91
C ILE A 170 7.26 -28.70 -1.43
N LEU A 171 6.78 -29.65 -0.64
CA LEU A 171 6.54 -29.49 0.80
C LEU A 171 7.74 -29.95 1.63
N ARG A 172 7.79 -29.49 2.88
CA ARG A 172 8.80 -29.84 3.89
C ARG A 172 10.22 -29.63 3.36
N ASN A 173 10.45 -28.50 2.71
CA ASN A 173 11.71 -28.20 2.04
C ASN A 173 12.02 -26.71 2.15
N ARG A 174 12.48 -26.27 3.31
CA ARG A 174 12.71 -24.84 3.54
C ARG A 174 13.81 -24.32 2.61
N VAL A 175 13.58 -23.13 2.04
CA VAL A 175 14.64 -22.32 1.42
C VAL A 175 15.50 -21.71 2.51
N VAL A 176 16.81 -21.91 2.44
CA VAL A 176 17.78 -21.50 3.46
C VAL A 176 18.73 -20.40 2.98
N GLU A 177 18.90 -20.25 1.67
CA GLU A 177 19.74 -19.22 1.06
C GLU A 177 19.24 -18.90 -0.36
N LEU A 178 19.39 -17.63 -0.76
CA LEU A 178 19.14 -17.14 -2.10
C LEU A 178 20.41 -16.47 -2.62
N LYS A 179 20.86 -16.88 -3.81
CA LYS A 179 22.02 -16.26 -4.45
C LYS A 179 21.69 -15.89 -5.87
N GLN A 180 21.76 -14.59 -6.17
CA GLN A 180 21.61 -14.11 -7.53
C GLN A 180 22.81 -14.51 -8.38
N ARG A 181 22.54 -14.97 -9.60
CA ARG A 181 23.52 -15.37 -10.59
C ARG A 181 23.82 -14.21 -11.55
N ALA A 182 24.97 -14.27 -12.22
CA ALA A 182 25.40 -13.24 -13.16
C ALA A 182 24.50 -13.13 -14.42
N ASP A 183 23.77 -14.21 -14.75
CA ASP A 183 22.80 -14.26 -15.84
C ASP A 183 21.42 -13.70 -15.46
N GLY A 184 21.26 -13.21 -14.21
CA GLY A 184 20.00 -12.68 -13.68
C GLY A 184 19.08 -13.74 -13.07
N GLY A 185 19.43 -15.02 -13.15
CA GLY A 185 18.75 -16.11 -12.44
C GLY A 185 19.18 -16.22 -10.98
N TRP A 186 18.73 -17.29 -10.32
CA TRP A 186 18.89 -17.50 -8.89
C TRP A 186 19.25 -18.94 -8.57
N ASP A 187 20.22 -19.13 -7.68
CA ASP A 187 20.39 -20.37 -6.95
C ASP A 187 19.50 -20.30 -5.69
N VAL A 188 18.45 -21.12 -5.66
CA VAL A 188 17.55 -21.31 -4.53
C VAL A 188 18.01 -22.52 -3.74
N VAL A 189 18.73 -22.29 -2.64
CA VAL A 189 19.28 -23.36 -1.81
C VAL A 189 18.23 -23.79 -0.81
N THR A 190 17.91 -25.09 -0.79
CA THR A 190 16.94 -25.67 0.13
C THR A 190 17.56 -26.79 0.96
N GLU A 191 16.84 -27.25 1.99
CA GLU A 191 17.26 -28.40 2.81
C GLU A 191 17.42 -29.72 2.04
N LYS A 192 16.86 -29.81 0.82
CA LYS A 192 16.92 -30.99 -0.06
C LYS A 192 17.76 -30.77 -1.32
N GLY A 193 18.53 -29.68 -1.38
CA GLY A 193 19.43 -29.35 -2.48
C GLY A 193 19.13 -28.01 -3.14
N THR A 194 19.96 -27.64 -4.10
CA THR A 194 19.85 -26.36 -4.81
C THR A 194 19.04 -26.51 -6.08
N ILE A 195 18.19 -25.52 -6.34
CA ILE A 195 17.39 -25.36 -7.55
C ILE A 195 17.84 -24.10 -8.27
N VAL A 196 17.98 -24.14 -9.59
CA VAL A 196 18.18 -22.94 -10.39
C VAL A 196 16.81 -22.40 -10.84
N ALA A 197 16.55 -21.11 -10.61
CA ALA A 197 15.32 -20.45 -11.01
C ALA A 197 15.59 -19.17 -11.79
N GLU A 198 14.84 -18.87 -12.86
CA GLU A 198 14.96 -17.55 -13.51
C GLU A 198 14.35 -16.45 -12.64
N HIS A 199 13.20 -16.72 -12.02
CA HIS A 199 12.49 -15.83 -11.11
C HIS A 199 12.28 -16.43 -9.72
N VAL A 200 12.34 -15.60 -8.69
CA VAL A 200 12.03 -15.94 -7.31
C VAL A 200 10.95 -15.02 -6.77
N VAL A 201 9.87 -15.60 -6.24
CA VAL A 201 8.81 -14.85 -5.55
C VAL A 201 8.88 -15.15 -4.06
N ASN A 202 9.11 -14.13 -3.25
CA ASN A 202 8.93 -14.19 -1.82
C ASN A 202 7.45 -14.00 -1.48
N ALA A 203 6.82 -15.08 -1.03
CA ALA A 203 5.46 -15.10 -0.46
C ALA A 203 5.51 -15.70 0.96
N GLY A 204 6.60 -15.43 1.70
CA GLY A 204 6.96 -16.11 2.94
C GLY A 204 6.09 -15.79 4.15
N GLY A 205 5.02 -14.99 4.02
CA GLY A 205 4.12 -14.64 5.12
C GLY A 205 4.88 -14.15 6.36
N LEU A 206 4.72 -14.85 7.48
CA LEU A 206 5.42 -14.56 8.76
C LEU A 206 6.96 -14.56 8.65
N TRP A 207 7.51 -15.23 7.65
CA TRP A 207 8.95 -15.30 7.35
C TRP A 207 9.36 -14.39 6.19
N ALA A 208 8.44 -13.58 5.63
CA ALA A 208 8.71 -12.73 4.47
C ALA A 208 9.96 -11.88 4.65
N LYS A 209 10.13 -11.26 5.83
CA LYS A 209 11.30 -10.45 6.16
C LYS A 209 12.60 -11.28 6.16
N GLN A 210 12.59 -12.46 6.78
CA GLN A 210 13.76 -13.36 6.79
C GLN A 210 14.12 -13.86 5.39
N VAL A 211 13.13 -14.18 4.56
CA VAL A 211 13.35 -14.55 3.14
C VAL A 211 13.88 -13.35 2.34
N GLY A 212 13.39 -12.14 2.62
CA GLY A 212 13.92 -10.88 2.07
C GLY A 212 15.42 -10.73 2.35
N LEU A 213 15.82 -10.95 3.60
CA LEU A 213 17.21 -10.84 4.03
C LEU A 213 18.14 -11.85 3.33
N MET A 214 17.64 -13.03 2.95
CA MET A 214 18.41 -13.99 2.14
C MET A 214 18.81 -13.40 0.78
N ALA A 215 17.99 -12.50 0.22
CA ALA A 215 18.28 -11.77 -1.02
C ALA A 215 18.91 -10.39 -0.80
N GLY A 216 19.27 -10.03 0.45
CA GLY A 216 19.83 -8.73 0.80
C GLY A 216 18.82 -7.59 0.91
N VAL A 217 17.53 -7.90 1.07
CA VAL A 217 16.42 -6.91 1.12
C VAL A 217 15.77 -6.93 2.50
N ASP A 218 15.80 -5.81 3.20
CA ASP A 218 15.04 -5.64 4.43
C ASP A 218 13.62 -5.13 4.11
N LEU A 219 12.60 -5.96 4.36
CA LEU A 219 11.22 -5.65 3.97
C LEU A 219 10.46 -4.88 5.08
N PRO A 220 9.64 -3.86 4.74
CA PRO A 220 8.80 -3.13 5.69
C PRO A 220 7.55 -3.94 6.06
N VAL A 221 7.75 -5.10 6.68
CA VAL A 221 6.67 -6.03 7.08
C VAL A 221 7.00 -6.64 8.44
N THR A 222 6.00 -6.73 9.32
CA THR A 222 6.15 -7.33 10.66
C THR A 222 4.93 -8.18 10.99
N PRO A 223 5.10 -9.30 11.71
CA PRO A 223 3.97 -9.99 12.30
C PRO A 223 3.39 -9.24 13.51
N MET A 224 2.07 -9.36 13.70
CA MET A 224 1.32 -8.84 14.85
C MET A 224 0.28 -9.86 15.29
N GLU A 225 -0.04 -9.87 16.59
CA GLU A 225 -1.07 -10.72 17.19
C GLU A 225 -2.47 -10.25 16.81
N HIS A 226 -3.41 -11.19 16.70
CA HIS A 226 -4.84 -10.90 16.54
C HIS A 226 -5.71 -12.01 17.09
N HIS A 227 -6.83 -11.59 17.69
CA HIS A 227 -7.72 -12.46 18.45
C HIS A 227 -9.08 -12.64 17.78
N TYR A 228 -9.53 -13.88 17.81
CA TYR A 228 -10.95 -14.20 17.73
C TYR A 228 -11.27 -15.40 18.62
N PHE A 229 -12.54 -15.61 18.88
CA PHE A 229 -13.03 -16.82 19.52
C PHE A 229 -14.15 -17.45 18.73
N VAL A 230 -14.37 -18.74 18.99
CA VAL A 230 -15.49 -19.53 18.48
C VAL A 230 -16.34 -19.96 19.67
N THR A 231 -17.65 -19.76 19.58
CA THR A 231 -18.59 -20.15 20.63
C THR A 231 -18.98 -21.63 20.56
N GLU A 232 -19.61 -22.11 21.62
CA GLU A 232 -20.51 -23.26 21.57
C GLU A 232 -21.78 -22.93 20.77
N ASP A 233 -22.69 -23.90 20.66
CA ASP A 233 -23.97 -23.73 19.96
C ASP A 233 -24.80 -22.62 20.64
N ILE A 234 -25.32 -21.69 19.83
CA ILE A 234 -26.20 -20.60 20.27
C ILE A 234 -27.63 -20.95 19.84
N PRO A 235 -28.61 -21.06 20.77
CA PRO A 235 -29.98 -21.47 20.44
C PRO A 235 -30.63 -20.63 19.33
N GLU A 236 -30.41 -19.31 19.36
CA GLU A 236 -30.92 -18.37 18.38
C GLU A 236 -30.36 -18.64 16.98
N VAL A 237 -29.10 -19.05 16.87
CA VAL A 237 -28.43 -19.40 15.60
C VAL A 237 -28.85 -20.79 15.14
N ALA A 238 -28.93 -21.75 16.06
CA ALA A 238 -29.34 -23.12 15.77
C ALA A 238 -30.79 -23.23 15.26
N ALA A 239 -31.65 -22.28 15.63
CA ALA A 239 -33.04 -22.21 15.20
C ALA A 239 -33.23 -21.61 13.79
N LEU A 240 -32.19 -21.04 13.18
CA LEU A 240 -32.30 -20.41 11.87
C LEU A 240 -32.39 -21.44 10.75
N GLY A 241 -33.28 -21.18 9.78
CA GLY A 241 -33.40 -21.97 8.55
C GLY A 241 -32.40 -21.60 7.45
N LYS A 242 -31.60 -20.55 7.67
CA LYS A 242 -30.54 -20.06 6.78
C LYS A 242 -29.32 -19.66 7.62
N GLU A 243 -28.16 -19.62 6.99
CA GLU A 243 -26.93 -19.13 7.61
C GLU A 243 -27.01 -17.61 7.87
N LEU A 244 -26.36 -17.15 8.95
CA LEU A 244 -26.21 -15.72 9.25
C LEU A 244 -25.37 -15.02 8.17
N GLY A 245 -25.79 -13.83 7.77
CA GLY A 245 -24.90 -12.91 7.08
C GLY A 245 -23.73 -12.50 7.98
N LEU A 246 -22.57 -12.22 7.38
CA LEU A 246 -21.46 -11.61 8.13
C LEU A 246 -21.89 -10.24 8.67
N ALA A 247 -21.44 -9.92 9.88
CA ALA A 247 -21.69 -8.64 10.51
C ALA A 247 -20.38 -8.02 10.97
N VAL A 248 -20.10 -6.80 10.52
CA VAL A 248 -18.95 -5.99 10.95
C VAL A 248 -19.48 -4.77 11.66
N ASP A 249 -19.19 -4.65 12.96
CA ASP A 249 -19.43 -3.45 13.74
C ASP A 249 -18.16 -2.59 13.75
N LEU A 250 -18.11 -1.62 12.82
CA LEU A 250 -16.96 -0.73 12.66
C LEU A 250 -16.74 0.18 13.87
N ASP A 251 -17.80 0.53 14.60
CA ASP A 251 -17.71 1.42 15.77
C ASP A 251 -17.55 0.60 17.08
N GLY A 252 -18.00 -0.65 17.08
CA GLY A 252 -17.78 -1.67 18.13
C GLY A 252 -16.51 -2.50 17.97
N PHE A 253 -15.68 -2.20 16.96
CA PHE A 253 -14.39 -2.83 16.70
C PHE A 253 -14.42 -4.34 16.44
N SER A 254 -15.54 -4.90 15.98
CA SER A 254 -15.73 -6.35 15.89
C SER A 254 -16.23 -6.83 14.53
N TYR A 255 -15.94 -8.09 14.22
CA TYR A 255 -16.52 -8.79 13.07
C TYR A 255 -17.00 -10.17 13.52
N LEU A 256 -18.08 -10.63 12.91
CA LEU A 256 -18.75 -11.87 13.25
C LEU A 256 -19.21 -12.63 12.00
N ARG A 257 -19.08 -13.95 12.05
CA ARG A 257 -19.76 -14.86 11.13
C ARG A 257 -20.29 -16.09 11.86
N GLN A 258 -21.20 -16.82 11.24
CA GLN A 258 -21.60 -18.11 11.75
C GLN A 258 -20.44 -19.11 11.70
N GLU A 259 -20.31 -19.92 12.75
CA GLU A 259 -19.43 -21.08 12.79
C GLU A 259 -20.25 -22.26 13.34
N ARG A 260 -20.65 -23.15 12.43
CA ARG A 260 -21.61 -24.24 12.72
C ARG A 260 -22.93 -23.68 13.27
N LYS A 261 -23.30 -24.00 14.51
CA LYS A 261 -24.50 -23.51 15.20
C LYS A 261 -24.18 -22.42 16.22
N GLY A 262 -22.93 -21.96 16.26
CA GLY A 262 -22.48 -20.81 17.04
C GLY A 262 -21.93 -19.73 16.13
N VAL A 263 -21.01 -18.94 16.64
CA VAL A 263 -20.37 -17.85 15.89
C VAL A 263 -18.86 -17.85 16.11
N LEU A 264 -18.17 -17.30 15.12
CA LEU A 264 -16.80 -16.79 15.25
C LEU A 264 -16.89 -15.28 15.40
N LEU A 265 -16.26 -14.72 16.43
CA LEU A 265 -16.14 -13.27 16.61
C LEU A 265 -14.69 -12.88 16.84
N GLY A 266 -14.20 -11.92 16.06
CA GLY A 266 -12.89 -11.28 16.25
C GLY A 266 -13.03 -9.80 16.51
N VAL A 267 -11.99 -9.23 17.11
CA VAL A 267 -11.92 -7.80 17.46
C VAL A 267 -10.59 -7.20 16.99
N TYR A 268 -10.62 -5.92 16.64
CA TYR A 268 -9.40 -5.13 16.41
C TYR A 268 -9.23 -4.14 17.56
N GLU A 269 -8.41 -4.53 18.52
CA GLU A 269 -8.14 -3.76 19.73
C GLU A 269 -7.26 -2.53 19.48
N GLN A 270 -7.50 -1.47 20.25
CA GLN A 270 -6.70 -0.24 20.17
C GLN A 270 -5.34 -0.34 20.87
N ASN A 271 -5.09 -1.44 21.59
CA ASN A 271 -3.81 -1.77 22.23
C ASN A 271 -3.09 -2.92 21.48
N PRO A 272 -2.50 -2.63 20.30
CA PRO A 272 -1.92 -3.64 19.43
C PRO A 272 -0.66 -4.27 20.02
N LYS A 273 -0.34 -5.50 19.58
CA LYS A 273 0.87 -6.20 20.00
C LYS A 273 1.63 -6.79 18.82
N HIS A 274 2.86 -6.32 18.62
CA HIS A 274 3.81 -6.92 17.68
C HIS A 274 4.26 -8.29 18.18
N TRP A 275 4.45 -9.23 17.26
CA TRP A 275 4.95 -10.57 17.55
C TRP A 275 6.14 -10.86 16.64
N ASN A 276 7.29 -11.23 17.22
CA ASN A 276 8.50 -11.61 16.47
C ASN A 276 8.77 -10.71 15.26
N MET A 277 9.02 -9.41 15.52
CA MET A 277 9.08 -8.38 14.47
C MET A 277 10.05 -8.64 13.32
N ASP A 278 11.09 -9.44 13.55
CA ASP A 278 12.07 -9.79 12.51
C ASP A 278 11.70 -11.04 11.71
N GLY A 279 10.56 -11.66 12.04
CA GLY A 279 10.05 -12.89 11.44
C GLY A 279 9.89 -14.02 12.46
N ALA A 280 9.00 -14.95 12.16
CA ALA A 280 8.69 -16.06 13.06
C ALA A 280 9.89 -17.02 13.23
N PRO A 281 9.96 -17.73 14.39
CA PRO A 281 10.84 -18.89 14.52
C PRO A 281 10.59 -19.90 13.40
N TRP A 282 11.64 -20.55 12.90
CA TRP A 282 11.52 -21.47 11.76
C TRP A 282 10.80 -22.77 12.08
N ASP A 283 10.77 -23.15 13.36
CA ASP A 283 10.07 -24.30 13.94
C ASP A 283 8.61 -24.03 14.27
N TYR A 284 8.19 -22.76 14.38
CA TYR A 284 6.78 -22.38 14.52
C TYR A 284 5.95 -22.87 13.33
N GLY A 285 4.68 -23.22 13.50
CA GLY A 285 3.83 -23.71 12.39
C GLY A 285 2.34 -23.72 12.71
N ILE A 286 1.75 -24.91 12.82
CA ILE A 286 0.33 -25.08 13.20
C ILE A 286 0.22 -24.94 14.72
N GLU A 287 0.50 -23.74 15.20
CA GLU A 287 0.54 -23.38 16.61
C GLU A 287 -0.16 -22.03 16.82
N LEU A 288 -0.74 -21.84 18.00
CA LEU A 288 -1.36 -20.56 18.39
C LEU A 288 -0.55 -19.93 19.51
N ILE A 289 -0.57 -18.60 19.53
CA ILE A 289 -0.01 -17.82 20.62
C ILE A 289 -0.98 -17.94 21.81
N PRO A 290 -0.51 -17.97 23.07
CA PRO A 290 -1.39 -17.89 24.22
C PRO A 290 -2.30 -16.65 24.13
N GLU A 291 -3.57 -16.80 24.49
CA GLU A 291 -4.52 -15.70 24.51
C GLU A 291 -4.19 -14.64 25.57
N ASP A 292 -4.61 -13.41 25.29
CA ASP A 292 -4.38 -12.23 26.12
C ASP A 292 -5.70 -11.46 26.22
N ILE A 293 -6.65 -12.06 26.95
CA ILE A 293 -8.05 -11.64 26.98
C ILE A 293 -8.18 -10.25 27.62
N ASP A 294 -7.39 -9.95 28.66
CA ASP A 294 -7.41 -8.66 29.34
C ASP A 294 -7.10 -7.51 28.37
N ARG A 295 -6.18 -7.72 27.44
CA ARG A 295 -5.77 -6.72 26.44
C ARG A 295 -6.89 -6.35 25.46
N ILE A 296 -7.75 -7.30 25.11
CA ILE A 296 -8.85 -7.14 24.14
C ILE A 296 -10.22 -6.93 24.80
N SER A 297 -10.28 -6.95 26.14
CA SER A 297 -11.52 -6.88 26.91
C SER A 297 -12.38 -5.61 26.64
N PRO A 298 -11.80 -4.41 26.42
CA PRO A 298 -12.61 -3.22 26.11
C PRO A 298 -13.44 -3.37 24.82
N GLU A 299 -12.86 -3.92 23.77
CA GLU A 299 -13.54 -4.17 22.50
C GLU A 299 -14.49 -5.37 22.57
N LEU A 300 -14.14 -6.41 23.35
CA LEU A 300 -15.06 -7.51 23.64
C LEU A 300 -16.33 -7.02 24.36
N ALA A 301 -16.22 -6.08 25.31
CA ALA A 301 -17.39 -5.54 25.99
C ALA A 301 -18.38 -4.90 24.99
N LYS A 302 -17.86 -4.10 24.03
CA LYS A 302 -18.67 -3.52 22.95
C LYS A 302 -19.27 -4.60 22.04
N ALA A 303 -18.50 -5.63 21.73
CA ALA A 303 -19.01 -6.76 20.94
C ALA A 303 -20.16 -7.48 21.66
N TYR A 304 -20.10 -7.66 22.98
CA TYR A 304 -21.16 -8.28 23.77
C TYR A 304 -22.43 -7.41 23.84
N GLU A 305 -22.28 -6.08 23.85
CA GLU A 305 -23.41 -5.15 23.70
C GLU A 305 -24.06 -5.29 22.32
N ARG A 306 -23.25 -5.36 21.25
CA ARG A 306 -23.75 -5.52 19.88
C ARG A 306 -24.38 -6.89 19.62
N PHE A 307 -23.90 -7.93 20.29
CA PHE A 307 -24.37 -9.31 20.11
C PHE A 307 -24.76 -9.95 21.45
N PRO A 308 -25.93 -9.60 22.04
CA PRO A 308 -26.28 -9.99 23.40
C PRO A 308 -26.34 -11.50 23.67
N CYS A 309 -26.54 -12.32 22.64
CA CYS A 309 -26.52 -13.78 22.76
C CYS A 309 -25.17 -14.31 23.28
N LEU A 310 -24.07 -13.58 23.07
CA LEU A 310 -22.73 -13.94 23.54
C LEU A 310 -22.60 -13.95 25.06
N ALA A 311 -23.43 -13.18 25.78
CA ALA A 311 -23.43 -13.16 27.24
C ALA A 311 -23.83 -14.51 27.88
N LYS A 312 -24.48 -15.38 27.11
CA LYS A 312 -24.93 -16.72 27.55
C LYS A 312 -24.17 -17.86 26.88
N ALA A 313 -23.49 -17.58 25.77
CA ALA A 313 -22.79 -18.59 24.99
C ALA A 313 -21.46 -18.97 25.66
N GLY A 314 -21.16 -20.26 25.75
CA GLY A 314 -19.83 -20.73 26.12
C GLY A 314 -18.82 -20.42 25.01
N ILE A 315 -17.54 -20.20 25.37
CA ILE A 315 -16.45 -20.10 24.42
C ILE A 315 -15.85 -21.50 24.23
N ARG A 316 -15.94 -22.03 23.01
CA ARG A 316 -15.39 -23.33 22.65
C ARG A 316 -13.88 -23.27 22.42
N LYS A 317 -13.40 -22.20 21.79
CA LYS A 317 -12.00 -22.05 21.40
C LYS A 317 -11.59 -20.58 21.28
N TRP A 318 -10.43 -20.25 21.83
CA TRP A 318 -9.70 -19.03 21.52
C TRP A 318 -8.70 -19.24 20.39
N VAL A 319 -8.52 -18.20 19.59
CA VAL A 319 -7.47 -18.12 18.58
C VAL A 319 -6.77 -16.79 18.74
N ASN A 320 -5.52 -16.84 19.21
CA ASN A 320 -4.56 -15.76 19.07
C ASN A 320 -3.50 -16.20 18.06
N GLY A 321 -3.55 -15.60 16.88
CA GLY A 321 -2.65 -15.93 15.77
C GLY A 321 -1.83 -14.72 15.36
N ALA A 322 -0.71 -14.97 14.69
CA ALA A 322 0.06 -13.90 14.08
C ALA A 322 -0.18 -13.83 12.57
N PHE A 323 -0.17 -12.62 12.04
CA PHE A 323 -0.18 -12.34 10.61
C PHE A 323 0.52 -11.01 10.33
N THR A 324 0.83 -10.75 9.07
CA THR A 324 1.78 -9.69 8.70
C THR A 324 1.11 -8.38 8.34
N PHE A 325 1.69 -7.29 8.83
CA PHE A 325 1.30 -5.91 8.54
C PHE A 325 2.45 -5.14 7.90
N THR A 326 2.08 -4.20 7.05
CA THR A 326 2.93 -3.16 6.46
C THR A 326 2.55 -1.81 7.07
N PRO A 327 3.41 -0.76 6.95
CA PRO A 327 3.14 0.55 7.55
C PRO A 327 1.77 1.15 7.23
N ASP A 328 1.22 0.91 6.04
CA ASP A 328 -0.10 1.37 5.59
C ASP A 328 -1.17 0.26 5.54
N GLY A 329 -0.81 -0.98 5.89
CA GLY A 329 -1.69 -2.14 5.87
C GLY A 329 -1.99 -2.74 4.50
N ASN A 330 -1.53 -2.13 3.41
CA ASN A 330 -1.68 -2.69 2.07
C ASN A 330 -0.57 -3.73 1.80
N PRO A 331 -0.83 -4.73 0.92
CA PRO A 331 0.18 -5.69 0.48
C PRO A 331 1.50 -5.08 -0.01
N LEU A 332 2.59 -5.85 0.04
CA LEU A 332 3.85 -5.59 -0.67
C LEU A 332 3.91 -6.50 -1.90
N VAL A 333 3.78 -5.91 -3.08
CA VAL A 333 3.68 -6.63 -4.36
C VAL A 333 4.67 -6.04 -5.36
N GLY A 334 5.29 -6.88 -6.19
CA GLY A 334 6.04 -6.43 -7.37
C GLY A 334 7.56 -6.61 -7.28
N PRO A 335 8.31 -6.08 -8.27
CA PRO A 335 9.74 -6.29 -8.39
C PRO A 335 10.54 -5.43 -7.42
N VAL A 336 11.57 -6.01 -6.82
CA VAL A 336 12.49 -5.27 -5.93
C VAL A 336 13.59 -4.60 -6.75
N ARG A 337 13.79 -3.29 -6.56
CA ARG A 337 14.83 -2.52 -7.23
C ARG A 337 16.22 -3.08 -6.90
N GLY A 338 17.12 -3.08 -7.87
CA GLY A 338 18.50 -3.57 -7.72
C GLY A 338 18.66 -5.09 -7.78
N LEU A 339 17.55 -5.85 -7.83
CA LEU A 339 17.57 -7.31 -8.00
C LEU A 339 16.82 -7.70 -9.27
N SER A 340 17.46 -8.51 -10.12
CA SER A 340 16.83 -9.05 -11.32
C SER A 340 15.92 -10.20 -10.94
N ASN A 341 14.67 -10.17 -11.41
CA ASN A 341 13.72 -11.27 -11.28
C ASN A 341 13.43 -11.73 -9.83
N TYR A 342 13.61 -10.85 -8.85
CA TYR A 342 13.17 -11.06 -7.48
C TYR A 342 11.92 -10.24 -7.17
N TRP A 343 10.89 -10.93 -6.71
CA TRP A 343 9.55 -10.39 -6.56
C TRP A 343 9.03 -10.63 -5.15
N VAL A 344 8.13 -9.76 -4.69
CA VAL A 344 7.44 -9.93 -3.40
C VAL A 344 5.93 -10.03 -3.58
N ALA A 345 5.30 -10.83 -2.74
CA ALA A 345 3.85 -10.92 -2.52
C ALA A 345 3.60 -11.19 -1.02
N CYS A 346 3.84 -10.17 -0.20
CA CYS A 346 3.89 -10.26 1.25
C CYS A 346 2.96 -9.25 1.93
N GLY A 347 2.77 -9.33 3.25
CA GLY A 347 2.00 -8.32 3.98
C GLY A 347 0.51 -8.29 3.62
N VAL A 348 -0.04 -9.39 3.10
CA VAL A 348 -1.45 -9.47 2.70
C VAL A 348 -2.32 -9.78 3.91
N MET A 349 -2.70 -8.72 4.64
CA MET A 349 -3.51 -8.80 5.86
C MET A 349 -4.85 -9.51 5.60
N ALA A 350 -5.60 -9.07 4.57
CA ALA A 350 -6.87 -9.65 4.18
C ALA A 350 -6.69 -10.70 3.07
N GLY A 351 -5.90 -11.75 3.35
CA GLY A 351 -5.49 -12.76 2.37
C GLY A 351 -6.64 -13.42 1.58
N PHE A 352 -7.80 -13.61 2.19
CA PHE A 352 -8.99 -14.19 1.54
C PHE A 352 -9.85 -13.14 0.81
N SER A 353 -9.66 -11.86 1.06
CA SER A 353 -10.27 -10.81 0.23
C SER A 353 -9.36 -10.45 -0.94
N GLN A 354 -8.04 -10.38 -0.73
CA GLN A 354 -7.08 -9.77 -1.67
C GLN A 354 -6.18 -10.78 -2.39
N GLY A 355 -6.03 -12.01 -1.88
CA GLY A 355 -5.00 -12.95 -2.33
C GLY A 355 -5.12 -13.35 -3.80
N GLY A 356 -6.33 -13.47 -4.33
CA GLY A 356 -6.57 -13.74 -5.76
C GLY A 356 -6.06 -12.60 -6.64
N GLY A 357 -6.45 -11.36 -6.31
CA GLY A 357 -6.03 -10.15 -7.02
C GLY A 357 -4.54 -9.87 -6.92
N VAL A 358 -3.92 -10.12 -5.76
CA VAL A 358 -2.45 -10.06 -5.58
C VAL A 358 -1.75 -11.08 -6.49
N GLY A 359 -2.23 -12.32 -6.49
CA GLY A 359 -1.66 -13.38 -7.34
C GLY A 359 -1.78 -13.07 -8.83
N LYS A 360 -2.96 -12.62 -9.28
CA LYS A 360 -3.20 -12.16 -10.66
C LYS A 360 -2.23 -11.05 -11.05
N SER A 361 -2.21 -9.97 -10.26
CA SER A 361 -1.44 -8.77 -10.59
C SER A 361 0.05 -9.04 -10.65
N LEU A 362 0.58 -9.87 -9.73
CA LEU A 362 1.99 -10.22 -9.76
C LEU A 362 2.33 -11.13 -10.95
N ALA A 363 1.48 -12.13 -11.25
CA ALA A 363 1.69 -13.00 -12.39
C ALA A 363 1.67 -12.21 -13.71
N GLU A 364 0.73 -11.27 -13.88
CA GLU A 364 0.72 -10.36 -15.03
C GLU A 364 2.01 -9.56 -15.13
N TRP A 365 2.48 -8.99 -14.01
CA TRP A 365 3.72 -8.23 -14.00
C TRP A 365 4.92 -9.08 -14.43
N MET A 366 5.04 -10.30 -13.91
CA MET A 366 6.12 -11.22 -14.24
C MET A 366 6.11 -11.64 -15.72
N ILE A 367 4.92 -11.78 -16.32
CA ILE A 367 4.75 -12.33 -17.67
C ILE A 367 4.76 -11.23 -18.73
N HIS A 368 4.08 -10.13 -18.47
CA HIS A 368 3.81 -9.05 -19.42
C HIS A 368 4.66 -7.80 -19.18
N GLY A 369 5.36 -7.73 -18.05
CA GLY A 369 6.17 -6.57 -17.65
C GLY A 369 5.39 -5.51 -16.89
N GLU A 370 4.06 -5.60 -16.84
CA GLU A 370 3.18 -4.75 -16.04
C GLU A 370 1.85 -5.44 -15.69
N PRO A 371 1.20 -5.05 -14.58
CA PRO A 371 -0.15 -5.49 -14.25
C PRO A 371 -1.21 -4.82 -15.13
N GLU A 372 -2.37 -5.47 -15.30
CA GLU A 372 -3.50 -4.89 -16.03
C GLU A 372 -4.06 -3.65 -15.31
N ALA A 373 -4.19 -3.73 -13.98
CA ALA A 373 -4.72 -2.68 -13.11
C ALA A 373 -3.59 -1.80 -12.53
N ASP A 374 -3.90 -0.57 -12.17
CA ASP A 374 -2.99 0.26 -11.37
C ASP A 374 -2.97 -0.25 -9.92
N ILE A 375 -1.84 -0.82 -9.53
CA ILE A 375 -1.61 -1.38 -8.20
C ILE A 375 -0.52 -0.65 -7.42
N PHE A 376 -0.23 0.62 -7.74
CA PHE A 376 0.83 1.36 -7.04
C PHE A 376 0.64 1.37 -5.50
N GLY A 377 -0.61 1.40 -5.02
CA GLY A 377 -0.93 1.27 -3.59
C GLY A 377 -0.48 -0.04 -2.93
N MET A 378 -0.17 -1.08 -3.72
CA MET A 378 0.39 -2.36 -3.29
C MET A 378 1.86 -2.53 -3.69
N ASP A 379 2.40 -1.69 -4.57
CA ASP A 379 3.78 -1.81 -5.06
C ASP A 379 4.79 -1.63 -3.91
N ILE A 380 5.79 -2.51 -3.84
CA ILE A 380 6.91 -2.37 -2.89
C ILE A 380 7.65 -1.04 -3.06
N ALA A 381 7.68 -0.48 -4.27
CA ALA A 381 8.33 0.79 -4.59
C ALA A 381 7.59 2.04 -4.06
N ARG A 382 6.44 1.87 -3.39
CA ARG A 382 5.85 2.99 -2.63
C ARG A 382 6.63 3.31 -1.35
N TYR A 383 7.49 2.40 -0.90
CA TYR A 383 8.36 2.57 0.26
C TYR A 383 9.80 2.86 -0.14
N GLY A 384 10.53 3.52 0.75
CA GLY A 384 11.98 3.61 0.71
C GLY A 384 12.63 2.71 1.75
N ALA A 385 13.95 2.58 1.70
CA ALA A 385 14.74 1.78 2.65
C ALA A 385 14.48 2.15 4.12
N PHE A 386 14.12 3.41 4.40
CA PHE A 386 13.78 3.85 5.76
C PHE A 386 12.60 3.09 6.37
N ALA A 387 11.66 2.58 5.55
CA ALA A 387 10.44 1.95 6.03
C ALA A 387 10.69 0.58 6.69
N ALA A 388 11.83 -0.05 6.38
CA ALA A 388 12.25 -1.31 6.99
C ALA A 388 12.87 -1.10 8.39
N ASN A 389 13.20 0.14 8.76
CA ASN A 389 13.70 0.45 10.09
C ASN A 389 12.72 -0.05 11.16
N ARG A 390 13.24 -0.83 12.12
CA ARG A 390 12.43 -1.50 13.13
C ARG A 390 11.52 -0.55 13.91
N GLU A 391 12.02 0.63 14.29
CA GLU A 391 11.24 1.58 15.09
C GLU A 391 10.16 2.28 14.25
N TYR A 392 10.51 2.67 13.01
CA TYR A 392 9.51 3.19 12.06
C TYR A 392 8.38 2.18 11.87
N LEU A 393 8.75 0.92 11.57
CA LEU A 393 7.81 -0.17 11.38
C LEU A 393 6.96 -0.43 12.62
N ARG A 394 7.55 -0.43 13.83
CA ARG A 394 6.83 -0.58 15.10
C ARG A 394 5.75 0.49 15.26
N GLN A 395 6.11 1.76 15.07
CA GLN A 395 5.19 2.87 15.26
C GLN A 395 4.06 2.85 14.22
N THR A 396 4.39 2.73 12.93
CA THR A 396 3.38 2.84 11.85
C THR A 396 2.44 1.65 11.82
N THR A 397 2.95 0.41 11.95
CA THR A 397 2.08 -0.79 11.98
C THR A 397 1.27 -0.88 13.27
N GLY A 398 1.83 -0.44 14.40
CA GLY A 398 1.09 -0.29 15.65
C GLY A 398 -0.08 0.68 15.49
N GLN A 399 0.18 1.87 14.94
CA GLN A 399 -0.88 2.84 14.68
C GLN A 399 -1.91 2.32 13.68
N PHE A 400 -1.48 1.68 12.59
CA PHE A 400 -2.39 1.11 11.60
C PHE A 400 -3.33 0.07 12.24
N TYR A 401 -2.78 -0.90 13.00
CA TYR A 401 -3.58 -1.92 13.66
C TYR A 401 -4.59 -1.29 14.63
N ALA A 402 -4.13 -0.42 15.53
CA ALA A 402 -4.98 0.25 16.52
C ALA A 402 -6.11 1.07 15.88
N ARG A 403 -5.92 1.46 14.62
CA ARG A 403 -6.86 2.25 13.83
C ARG A 403 -7.60 1.44 12.78
N ARG A 404 -7.49 0.10 12.75
CA ARG A 404 -8.06 -0.73 11.68
C ARG A 404 -9.55 -0.47 11.43
N PHE A 405 -10.29 -0.21 12.51
CA PHE A 405 -11.70 0.15 12.46
C PHE A 405 -11.97 1.60 12.87
N VAL A 406 -10.96 2.39 13.21
CA VAL A 406 -11.12 3.84 13.38
C VAL A 406 -11.24 4.48 12.01
N MET A 407 -12.28 5.28 11.82
CA MET A 407 -12.43 6.05 10.58
C MET A 407 -11.29 7.06 10.47
N THR A 408 -10.64 7.09 9.31
CA THR A 408 -9.63 8.10 8.99
C THR A 408 -10.27 9.18 8.15
N PHE A 409 -10.17 10.43 8.59
CA PHE A 409 -10.77 11.56 7.87
C PHE A 409 -9.83 12.07 6.77
N PRO A 410 -10.38 12.68 5.70
CA PRO A 410 -9.58 13.53 4.81
C PRO A 410 -8.77 14.55 5.62
N ASN A 411 -7.53 14.79 5.21
CA ASN A 411 -6.56 15.69 5.86
C ASN A 411 -6.13 15.29 7.29
N GLU A 412 -6.61 14.17 7.85
CA GLU A 412 -6.13 13.70 9.15
C GLU A 412 -4.64 13.34 9.06
N ARG A 413 -3.86 13.87 10.00
CA ARG A 413 -2.40 13.69 10.03
C ARG A 413 -2.03 12.73 11.14
N LEU A 414 -1.57 11.57 10.71
CA LEU A 414 -1.16 10.53 11.62
C LEU A 414 0.28 10.78 12.12
N PRO A 415 0.54 10.73 13.45
CA PRO A 415 1.86 11.07 14.01
C PRO A 415 2.90 9.95 13.98
N ALA A 416 2.53 8.68 13.72
CA ALA A 416 3.49 7.59 13.85
C ALA A 416 4.60 7.68 12.80
N GLY A 417 5.83 7.40 13.21
CA GLY A 417 7.00 7.48 12.34
C GLY A 417 7.39 8.91 11.95
N ARG A 418 6.86 9.94 12.63
CA ARG A 418 7.09 11.35 12.30
C ARG A 418 7.59 12.18 13.49
N PRO A 419 8.41 13.22 13.24
CA PRO A 419 9.03 13.55 11.95
C PRO A 419 10.22 12.63 11.65
N LEU A 420 10.35 12.17 10.41
CA LEU A 420 11.49 11.35 9.96
C LEU A 420 12.53 12.17 9.20
N LYS A 421 12.12 12.90 8.17
CA LYS A 421 12.95 13.86 7.42
C LYS A 421 12.29 15.22 7.47
N ARG A 422 13.11 16.28 7.55
CA ARG A 422 12.62 17.66 7.60
C ARG A 422 13.20 18.46 6.43
N PRO A 423 12.41 19.32 5.77
CA PRO A 423 12.93 20.27 4.80
C PRO A 423 13.81 21.29 5.51
N GLY A 424 14.67 21.96 4.75
CA GLY A 424 15.65 22.87 5.34
C GLY A 424 15.04 24.00 6.19
N ALA A 425 14.03 24.67 5.67
CA ALA A 425 13.35 25.76 6.38
C ALA A 425 12.32 25.30 7.42
N TYR A 426 12.40 24.06 7.92
CA TYR A 426 11.41 23.47 8.82
C TYR A 426 11.15 24.34 10.06
N GLU A 427 12.18 24.79 10.76
CA GLU A 427 12.02 25.61 11.98
C GLU A 427 11.39 26.98 11.68
N GLY A 428 11.77 27.60 10.55
CA GLY A 428 11.21 28.87 10.11
C GLY A 428 9.74 28.74 9.70
N MET A 429 9.39 27.67 8.99
CA MET A 429 8.02 27.36 8.62
C MET A 429 7.17 27.00 9.85
N ASN A 430 7.71 26.24 10.80
CA ASN A 430 7.06 25.93 12.06
C ASN A 430 6.75 27.20 12.87
N ALA A 431 7.70 28.13 12.96
CA ALA A 431 7.49 29.44 13.60
C ALA A 431 6.46 30.31 12.86
N ALA A 432 6.28 30.11 11.55
CA ALA A 432 5.24 30.74 10.74
C ALA A 432 3.87 30.03 10.83
N GLY A 433 3.75 28.98 11.64
CA GLY A 433 2.50 28.25 11.83
C GLY A 433 2.24 27.17 10.79
N ALA A 434 3.28 26.57 10.22
CA ALA A 434 3.13 25.46 9.29
C ALA A 434 2.39 24.28 9.93
N GLU A 435 1.36 23.85 9.22
CA GLU A 435 0.53 22.71 9.53
C GLU A 435 1.04 21.51 8.72
N TRP A 436 1.77 20.61 9.40
CA TRP A 436 2.60 19.59 8.75
C TRP A 436 1.85 18.30 8.38
N THR A 437 2.02 17.83 7.15
CA THR A 437 1.79 16.43 6.75
C THR A 437 3.11 15.79 6.32
N ALA A 438 3.09 14.55 5.84
CA ALA A 438 4.28 13.88 5.35
C ALA A 438 4.05 13.16 4.03
N SER A 439 5.09 13.14 3.19
CA SER A 439 5.16 12.36 1.96
C SER A 439 6.47 11.58 1.95
N TRP A 440 6.39 10.24 1.92
CA TRP A 440 7.55 9.36 1.85
C TRP A 440 8.65 9.68 2.89
N GLY A 441 8.20 9.93 4.13
CA GLY A 441 9.05 10.26 5.28
C GLY A 441 9.47 11.73 5.39
N LEU A 442 9.23 12.57 4.39
CA LEU A 442 9.53 14.00 4.43
C LEU A 442 8.32 14.79 4.93
N GLU A 443 8.54 15.61 5.97
CA GLU A 443 7.58 16.59 6.43
C GLU A 443 7.35 17.66 5.34
N ILE A 444 6.09 17.92 5.01
CA ILE A 444 5.68 18.94 4.04
C ILE A 444 4.62 19.85 4.65
N PRO A 445 4.69 21.18 4.43
CA PRO A 445 3.62 22.08 4.86
C PRO A 445 2.37 21.79 4.05
N ALA A 446 1.25 21.49 4.72
CA ALA A 446 -0.06 21.40 4.07
C ALA A 446 -0.65 22.79 3.85
N TYR A 447 -0.52 23.66 4.85
CA TYR A 447 -0.86 25.08 4.86
C TYR A 447 -0.21 25.74 6.10
N PHE A 448 -0.48 27.01 6.34
CA PHE A 448 0.00 27.81 7.47
C PHE A 448 -1.19 28.42 8.21
N ALA A 449 -1.23 28.26 9.53
CA ALA A 449 -2.32 28.72 10.37
C ALA A 449 -1.83 29.51 11.59
N PRO A 450 -2.70 30.31 12.23
CA PRO A 450 -2.37 30.97 13.49
C PRO A 450 -1.86 29.97 14.54
N MET A 451 -0.92 30.40 15.37
CA MET A 451 -0.33 29.49 16.36
C MET A 451 -1.35 28.94 17.35
N GLY A 452 -1.33 27.62 17.52
CA GLY A 452 -2.31 26.90 18.34
C GLY A 452 -3.59 26.50 17.59
N PHE A 453 -3.69 26.80 16.29
CA PHE A 453 -4.76 26.28 15.45
C PHE A 453 -4.82 24.74 15.50
N ARG A 454 -6.03 24.20 15.43
CA ARG A 454 -6.28 22.76 15.30
C ARG A 454 -7.36 22.56 14.26
N GLU A 455 -7.05 21.79 13.24
CA GLU A 455 -8.04 21.43 12.24
C GLU A 455 -9.08 20.48 12.85
N GLU A 456 -10.36 20.83 12.67
CA GLU A 456 -11.48 19.94 12.97
C GLU A 456 -11.71 19.06 11.75
N THR A 457 -11.15 17.84 11.79
CA THR A 457 -11.25 16.87 10.69
C THR A 457 -12.71 16.48 10.45
N THR A 458 -13.12 16.48 9.18
CA THR A 458 -14.49 16.19 8.77
C THR A 458 -14.52 15.64 7.34
N LEU A 459 -15.61 14.98 6.96
CA LEU A 459 -15.87 14.58 5.56
C LEU A 459 -16.27 15.77 4.66
N LYS A 460 -16.40 16.96 5.24
CA LYS A 460 -16.82 18.20 4.55
C LYS A 460 -15.66 19.21 4.52
N ARG A 461 -15.96 20.49 4.29
CA ARG A 461 -14.99 21.57 4.48
C ARG A 461 -14.70 21.72 5.97
N SER A 462 -13.44 21.64 6.36
CA SER A 462 -12.99 21.88 7.74
C SER A 462 -12.89 23.37 8.05
N ASN A 463 -12.61 23.69 9.32
CA ASN A 463 -12.29 25.03 9.79
C ASN A 463 -10.99 25.61 9.19
N ALA A 464 -10.21 24.83 8.41
CA ALA A 464 -9.06 25.31 7.66
C ALA A 464 -9.41 25.90 6.27
N PHE A 465 -10.65 25.74 5.79
CA PHE A 465 -11.03 26.08 4.41
C PHE A 465 -10.74 27.55 4.05
N ASP A 466 -11.14 28.49 4.90
CA ASP A 466 -10.93 29.92 4.64
C ASP A 466 -9.45 30.32 4.81
N ILE A 467 -8.71 29.66 5.71
CA ILE A 467 -7.26 29.88 5.90
C ILE A 467 -6.51 29.53 4.60
N VAL A 468 -6.79 28.34 4.05
CA VAL A 468 -6.21 27.91 2.77
C VAL A 468 -6.69 28.82 1.63
N GLY A 469 -7.96 29.23 1.65
CA GLY A 469 -8.50 30.19 0.69
C GLY A 469 -7.75 31.52 0.67
N ASP A 470 -7.40 32.04 1.85
CA ASP A 470 -6.62 33.27 2.00
C ASP A 470 -5.19 33.12 1.49
N GLU A 471 -4.53 31.98 1.72
CA GLU A 471 -3.21 31.69 1.11
C GLU A 471 -3.26 31.71 -0.42
N VAL A 472 -4.27 31.06 -1.00
CA VAL A 472 -4.48 31.03 -2.45
C VAL A 472 -4.71 32.44 -2.98
N LEU A 473 -5.56 33.23 -2.32
CA LEU A 473 -5.81 34.63 -2.70
C LEU A 473 -4.55 35.49 -2.55
N GLN A 474 -3.72 35.24 -1.55
CA GLN A 474 -2.48 35.98 -1.33
C GLN A 474 -1.45 35.72 -2.44
N VAL A 475 -1.33 34.46 -2.89
CA VAL A 475 -0.51 34.12 -4.08
C VAL A 475 -1.03 34.85 -5.31
N ARG A 476 -2.35 34.87 -5.53
CA ARG A 476 -2.97 35.53 -6.70
C ARG A 476 -2.81 37.06 -6.68
N ARG A 477 -2.92 37.69 -5.52
CA ARG A 477 -2.90 39.16 -5.37
C ARG A 477 -1.50 39.73 -5.20
N ALA A 478 -0.58 38.96 -4.63
CA ALA A 478 0.75 39.44 -4.26
C ALA A 478 1.84 38.40 -4.60
N ALA A 479 2.23 37.58 -3.64
CA ALA A 479 3.18 36.50 -3.82
C ALA A 479 3.07 35.51 -2.66
N GLY A 480 3.48 34.26 -2.90
CA GLY A 480 3.72 33.25 -1.89
C GLY A 480 5.08 32.58 -2.06
N LEU A 481 5.56 31.99 -0.98
CA LEU A 481 6.75 31.14 -0.94
C LEU A 481 6.29 29.73 -0.61
N VAL A 482 6.48 28.80 -1.55
CA VAL A 482 6.07 27.40 -1.42
C VAL A 482 7.31 26.53 -1.25
N ASP A 483 7.35 25.69 -0.24
CA ASP A 483 8.39 24.67 -0.11
C ASP A 483 8.19 23.60 -1.20
N THR A 484 9.20 23.44 -2.06
CA THR A 484 9.23 22.43 -3.13
C THR A 484 10.29 21.39 -2.88
N THR A 485 10.79 21.28 -1.64
CA THR A 485 11.72 20.22 -1.24
C THR A 485 11.17 18.83 -1.60
N ALA A 486 9.84 18.64 -1.47
CA ALA A 486 9.13 17.42 -1.86
C ALA A 486 8.88 17.22 -3.37
N PHE A 487 9.75 17.78 -4.21
CA PHE A 487 9.94 17.29 -5.57
C PHE A 487 11.06 16.26 -5.60
N SER A 488 10.82 15.13 -6.28
CA SER A 488 11.92 14.26 -6.67
C SER A 488 12.80 14.99 -7.67
N ARG A 489 14.10 14.74 -7.61
CA ARG A 489 15.13 15.34 -8.47
C ARG A 489 16.12 14.27 -8.86
N TYR A 490 16.28 14.05 -10.16
CA TYR A 490 17.23 13.09 -10.71
C TYR A 490 18.20 13.80 -11.62
N ALA A 491 19.48 13.80 -11.27
CA ALA A 491 20.54 14.29 -12.14
C ALA A 491 20.87 13.23 -13.18
N VAL A 492 20.86 13.61 -14.46
CA VAL A 492 21.14 12.76 -15.61
C VAL A 492 22.34 13.33 -16.35
N SER A 493 23.35 12.50 -16.58
CA SER A 493 24.59 12.89 -17.23
C SER A 493 25.19 11.76 -18.08
N GLY A 494 26.22 12.09 -18.84
CA GLY A 494 26.95 11.16 -19.72
C GLY A 494 26.68 11.40 -21.21
N PRO A 495 27.56 10.89 -22.09
CA PRO A 495 27.46 11.13 -23.54
C PRO A 495 26.14 10.64 -24.16
N GLY A 496 25.50 9.62 -23.58
CA GLY A 496 24.22 9.08 -24.06
C GLY A 496 22.97 9.79 -23.50
N ALA A 497 23.11 10.74 -22.57
CA ALA A 497 21.99 11.26 -21.78
C ALA A 497 20.87 11.86 -22.64
N ALA A 498 21.22 12.71 -23.61
CA ALA A 498 20.23 13.33 -24.49
C ALA A 498 19.47 12.29 -25.32
N ALA A 499 20.15 11.34 -25.95
CA ALA A 499 19.49 10.29 -26.73
C ALA A 499 18.60 9.38 -25.87
N TRP A 500 19.03 9.10 -24.64
CA TRP A 500 18.24 8.33 -23.68
C TRP A 500 16.97 9.06 -23.24
N LEU A 501 17.09 10.34 -22.86
CA LEU A 501 15.95 11.17 -22.46
C LEU A 501 14.94 11.34 -23.61
N ASP A 502 15.40 11.51 -24.85
CA ASP A 502 14.55 11.66 -26.03
C ASP A 502 13.74 10.39 -26.35
N ARG A 503 14.27 9.21 -25.96
CA ARG A 503 13.57 7.94 -26.05
C ARG A 503 12.60 7.72 -24.87
N LEU A 504 13.01 8.11 -23.66
CA LEU A 504 12.27 7.86 -22.42
C LEU A 504 11.04 8.76 -22.27
N LEU A 505 11.15 10.02 -22.71
CA LEU A 505 10.16 11.06 -22.46
C LEU A 505 9.33 11.35 -23.72
N ALA A 506 8.02 11.51 -23.55
CA ALA A 506 7.07 11.85 -24.62
C ALA A 506 7.08 13.35 -24.94
N CYS A 507 8.26 13.96 -25.08
CA CYS A 507 8.40 15.36 -25.46
C CYS A 507 9.70 15.60 -26.23
N ARG A 508 9.72 16.59 -27.14
CA ARG A 508 11.00 17.09 -27.67
C ARG A 508 11.83 17.65 -26.54
N LEU A 509 13.09 17.24 -26.43
CA LEU A 509 13.99 17.73 -25.38
C LEU A 509 14.18 19.25 -25.42
N PRO A 510 14.25 19.90 -24.24
CA PRO A 510 14.56 21.32 -24.18
C PRO A 510 15.99 21.60 -24.64
N LYS A 511 16.16 22.73 -25.33
CA LYS A 511 17.48 23.31 -25.62
C LYS A 511 18.22 23.63 -24.31
N PRO A 512 19.56 23.81 -24.34
CA PRO A 512 20.30 24.30 -23.17
C PRO A 512 19.66 25.52 -22.52
N SER A 513 19.68 25.56 -21.18
CA SER A 513 19.08 26.59 -20.33
C SER A 513 17.55 26.69 -20.45
N ARG A 514 16.87 25.60 -20.80
CA ARG A 514 15.40 25.51 -20.88
C ARG A 514 14.88 24.30 -20.13
N ALA A 515 13.64 24.41 -19.68
CA ALA A 515 12.85 23.34 -19.08
C ALA A 515 11.64 22.99 -19.96
N LYS A 516 11.04 21.83 -19.70
CA LYS A 516 9.80 21.40 -20.35
C LYS A 516 9.05 20.36 -19.52
N LEU A 517 7.72 20.40 -19.59
CA LEU A 517 6.90 19.27 -19.16
C LEU A 517 7.18 18.07 -20.05
N ALA A 518 7.38 16.92 -19.42
CA ALA A 518 7.91 15.72 -20.03
C ALA A 518 7.20 14.49 -19.47
N PRO A 519 6.01 14.15 -19.99
CA PRO A 519 5.35 12.90 -19.64
C PRO A 519 6.27 11.72 -19.97
N MET A 520 6.31 10.72 -19.09
CA MET A 520 7.00 9.46 -19.29
C MET A 520 5.97 8.36 -19.48
N LEU A 521 6.08 7.57 -20.55
CA LEU A 521 5.09 6.57 -20.93
C LEU A 521 5.66 5.15 -20.90
N GLY A 522 4.78 4.18 -20.65
CA GLY A 522 5.05 2.77 -20.89
C GLY A 522 4.94 2.42 -22.37
N ALA A 523 5.35 1.20 -22.73
CA ALA A 523 5.21 0.69 -24.10
C ALA A 523 3.74 0.61 -24.57
N ASP A 524 2.82 0.48 -23.62
CA ASP A 524 1.36 0.48 -23.80
C ASP A 524 0.76 1.90 -23.94
N GLY A 525 1.58 2.94 -23.80
CA GLY A 525 1.15 4.34 -23.86
C GLY A 525 0.57 4.88 -22.54
N ARG A 526 0.53 4.09 -21.46
CA ARG A 526 0.06 4.57 -20.15
C ARG A 526 1.12 5.46 -19.48
N LEU A 527 0.66 6.40 -18.66
CA LEU A 527 1.51 7.32 -17.93
C LEU A 527 2.30 6.59 -16.84
N LYS A 528 3.62 6.76 -16.83
CA LYS A 528 4.55 6.30 -15.79
C LYS A 528 5.15 7.45 -14.98
N GLY A 529 4.95 8.69 -15.43
CA GLY A 529 5.29 9.88 -14.67
C GLY A 529 4.87 11.14 -15.41
N ASP A 530 4.32 12.11 -14.69
CA ASP A 530 4.19 13.49 -15.15
C ASP A 530 5.36 14.29 -14.58
N LEU A 531 6.34 14.59 -15.43
CA LEU A 531 7.65 15.07 -15.02
C LEU A 531 7.98 16.41 -15.66
N THR A 532 9.01 17.06 -15.13
CA THR A 532 9.66 18.20 -15.78
C THR A 532 11.11 17.85 -16.07
N VAL A 533 11.55 18.05 -17.30
CA VAL A 533 12.97 17.93 -17.67
C VAL A 533 13.60 19.31 -17.80
N LEU A 534 14.72 19.53 -17.12
CA LEU A 534 15.49 20.77 -17.13
C LEU A 534 16.85 20.49 -17.77
N ASN A 535 17.20 21.22 -18.82
CA ASN A 535 18.52 21.16 -19.44
C ASN A 535 19.34 22.36 -18.96
N TRP A 536 20.29 22.13 -18.04
CA TRP A 536 21.11 23.19 -17.45
C TRP A 536 22.23 23.67 -18.38
N GLY A 537 22.43 22.99 -19.52
CA GLY A 537 23.57 23.18 -20.41
C GLY A 537 24.75 22.29 -20.01
N GLY A 538 25.81 22.28 -20.83
CA GLY A 538 27.03 21.50 -20.54
C GLY A 538 26.83 19.98 -20.47
N GLY A 539 25.71 19.45 -20.96
CA GLY A 539 25.36 18.03 -20.87
C GLY A 539 24.71 17.61 -19.54
N GLU A 540 24.33 18.56 -18.68
CA GLU A 540 23.65 18.30 -17.42
C GLU A 540 22.12 18.46 -17.57
N TYR A 541 21.39 17.40 -17.24
CA TYR A 541 19.93 17.39 -17.24
C TYR A 541 19.39 16.99 -15.88
N TRP A 542 18.31 17.63 -15.43
CA TRP A 542 17.54 17.14 -14.30
C TRP A 542 16.15 16.69 -14.75
N ILE A 543 15.67 15.60 -14.16
CA ILE A 543 14.25 15.23 -14.18
C ILE A 543 13.68 15.56 -12.80
N MET A 544 12.53 16.23 -12.77
CA MET A 544 11.80 16.54 -11.54
C MET A 544 10.39 15.96 -11.57
N GLY A 545 9.88 15.51 -10.43
CA GLY A 545 8.56 14.91 -10.31
C GLY A 545 8.09 14.80 -8.86
N SER A 546 7.20 13.85 -8.56
CA SER A 546 6.70 13.62 -7.20
C SER A 546 7.72 12.88 -6.32
N TYR A 547 7.93 13.36 -5.09
CA TYR A 547 8.91 12.80 -4.16
C TYR A 547 8.57 11.38 -3.66
N TYR A 548 7.30 11.01 -3.56
CA TYR A 548 6.91 9.65 -3.14
C TYR A 548 7.11 8.58 -4.23
N LEU A 549 7.32 8.98 -5.49
CA LEU A 549 7.57 8.06 -6.61
C LEU A 549 9.07 7.75 -6.81
N ARG A 550 9.93 8.13 -5.87
CA ARG A 550 11.39 8.04 -6.03
C ARG A 550 11.89 6.64 -6.34
N GLU A 551 11.45 5.67 -5.56
CA GLU A 551 11.88 4.28 -5.74
C GLU A 551 11.30 3.68 -7.02
N PHE A 552 10.05 4.01 -7.36
CA PHE A 552 9.41 3.59 -8.61
C PHE A 552 10.16 4.13 -9.84
N HIS A 553 10.42 5.43 -9.88
CA HIS A 553 11.13 6.06 -11.00
C HIS A 553 12.55 5.55 -11.14
N MET A 554 13.30 5.38 -10.04
CA MET A 554 14.66 4.83 -10.14
C MET A 554 14.66 3.40 -10.66
N ARG A 555 13.73 2.55 -10.20
CA ARG A 555 13.54 1.20 -10.77
C ARG A 555 13.23 1.25 -12.27
N TRP A 556 12.39 2.20 -12.70
CA TRP A 556 12.07 2.42 -14.11
C TRP A 556 13.27 2.90 -14.93
N PHE A 557 14.03 3.87 -14.42
CA PHE A 557 15.21 4.41 -15.10
C PHE A 557 16.29 3.34 -15.27
N GLU A 558 16.56 2.56 -14.23
CA GLU A 558 17.52 1.45 -14.26
C GLU A 558 17.12 0.38 -15.28
N ALA A 559 15.83 0.03 -15.37
CA ALA A 559 15.33 -0.94 -16.34
C ALA A 559 15.46 -0.47 -17.82
N HIS A 560 15.53 0.85 -18.05
CA HIS A 560 15.58 1.43 -19.40
C HIS A 560 16.90 2.16 -19.70
N ILE A 561 17.88 2.07 -18.81
CA ILE A 561 19.13 2.83 -18.90
C ILE A 561 19.90 2.43 -20.16
N ALA A 562 20.49 3.41 -20.85
CA ALA A 562 21.37 3.16 -21.98
C ALA A 562 22.84 3.19 -21.54
N GLU A 563 23.72 2.54 -22.31
CA GLU A 563 25.16 2.61 -22.11
C GLU A 563 25.67 4.07 -22.10
N GLY A 564 26.59 4.39 -21.19
CA GLY A 564 27.15 5.74 -21.07
C GLY A 564 26.19 6.79 -20.51
N VAL A 565 25.10 6.38 -19.84
CA VAL A 565 24.19 7.26 -19.10
C VAL A 565 24.28 6.97 -17.62
N SER A 566 24.33 8.04 -16.80
CA SER A 566 24.23 7.97 -15.35
C SER A 566 23.01 8.73 -14.88
N VAL A 567 22.25 8.14 -13.96
CA VAL A 567 21.12 8.77 -13.28
C VAL A 567 21.35 8.70 -11.77
N THR A 568 21.21 9.82 -11.09
CA THR A 568 21.40 9.91 -9.64
C THR A 568 20.23 10.63 -9.01
N ASP A 569 19.56 9.97 -8.07
CA ASP A 569 18.57 10.63 -7.22
C ASP A 569 19.26 11.58 -6.25
N ILE A 570 19.04 12.88 -6.44
CA ILE A 570 19.59 13.97 -5.64
C ILE A 570 18.52 14.66 -4.80
N SER A 571 17.34 14.05 -4.67
CA SER A 571 16.17 14.68 -4.02
C SER A 571 16.46 15.10 -2.58
N ASP A 572 17.16 14.26 -1.81
CA ASP A 572 17.51 14.56 -0.41
C ASP A 572 18.77 15.46 -0.27
N ALA A 573 19.51 15.66 -1.36
CA ALA A 573 20.68 16.54 -1.39
C ALA A 573 20.31 17.99 -1.75
N MET A 574 19.05 18.23 -2.13
CA MET A 574 18.56 19.51 -2.64
C MET A 574 17.29 19.93 -1.89
N SER A 575 17.27 21.15 -1.39
CA SER A 575 16.04 21.84 -1.00
C SER A 575 15.47 22.62 -2.19
N GLY A 576 14.17 22.92 -2.14
CA GLY A 576 13.51 23.69 -3.18
C GLY A 576 12.55 24.72 -2.62
N PHE A 577 12.50 25.89 -3.24
CA PHE A 577 11.53 26.94 -2.94
C PHE A 577 10.94 27.50 -4.22
N LEU A 578 9.63 27.70 -4.26
CA LEU A 578 8.94 28.41 -5.33
C LEU A 578 8.47 29.77 -4.82
N VAL A 579 9.01 30.84 -5.38
CA VAL A 579 8.45 32.19 -5.21
C VAL A 579 7.48 32.44 -6.36
N THR A 580 6.19 32.62 -6.06
CA THR A 580 5.13 32.68 -7.09
C THR A 580 4.08 33.75 -6.81
N GLY A 581 3.52 34.36 -7.85
CA GLY A 581 2.54 35.44 -7.80
C GLY A 581 2.99 36.69 -8.59
N PRO A 582 2.12 37.71 -8.76
CA PRO A 582 2.44 38.90 -9.54
C PRO A 582 3.69 39.66 -9.06
N ASN A 583 4.02 39.60 -7.77
CA ASN A 583 5.20 40.24 -7.19
C ASN A 583 6.46 39.34 -7.15
N ALA A 584 6.39 38.10 -7.64
CA ALA A 584 7.48 37.13 -7.51
C ALA A 584 8.80 37.64 -8.10
N ARG A 585 8.77 38.25 -9.30
CA ARG A 585 9.98 38.79 -9.92
C ARG A 585 10.61 39.89 -9.08
N ARG A 586 9.82 40.83 -8.58
CA ARG A 586 10.33 41.92 -7.72
C ARG A 586 11.00 41.38 -6.46
N ILE A 587 10.53 40.26 -5.93
CA ILE A 587 11.15 39.61 -4.77
C ILE A 587 12.50 39.01 -5.18
N VAL A 588 12.55 38.24 -6.27
CA VAL A 588 13.77 37.58 -6.75
C VAL A 588 14.83 38.59 -7.21
N GLU A 589 14.44 39.67 -7.89
CA GLU A 589 15.35 40.76 -8.30
C GLU A 589 16.08 41.40 -7.11
N ARG A 590 15.51 41.36 -5.90
CA ARG A 590 16.16 41.90 -4.70
C ARG A 590 17.18 40.94 -4.09
N THR A 591 17.17 39.67 -4.49
CA THR A 591 18.06 38.65 -3.95
C THR A 591 19.18 38.27 -4.91
N THR A 592 19.17 38.75 -6.15
CA THR A 592 20.23 38.48 -7.12
C THR A 592 20.72 39.75 -7.80
N HIS A 593 21.97 39.74 -8.25
CA HIS A 593 22.52 40.78 -9.12
C HIS A 593 22.35 40.44 -10.62
N GLN A 594 21.91 39.23 -10.94
CA GLN A 594 21.70 38.76 -12.31
C GLN A 594 20.32 39.16 -12.85
N ASP A 595 20.22 39.37 -14.16
CA ASP A 595 18.96 39.77 -14.81
C ASP A 595 17.94 38.61 -14.83
N VAL A 596 16.80 38.81 -14.16
CA VAL A 596 15.64 37.89 -14.12
C VAL A 596 14.41 38.44 -14.85
N SER A 597 14.62 39.45 -15.72
CA SER A 597 13.61 40.01 -16.60
C SER A 597 13.04 38.95 -17.55
N ALA A 598 11.91 39.27 -18.18
CA ALA A 598 11.28 38.34 -19.11
C ALA A 598 12.13 38.04 -20.36
N ALA A 599 13.07 38.94 -20.69
CA ALA A 599 13.99 38.78 -21.81
C ALA A 599 15.16 37.85 -21.43
N ALA A 600 15.78 38.04 -20.25
CA ALA A 600 16.90 37.23 -19.80
C ALA A 600 16.47 35.84 -19.31
N LEU A 601 15.36 35.75 -18.57
CA LEU A 601 14.78 34.49 -18.09
C LEU A 601 13.33 34.37 -18.58
N PRO A 602 13.11 34.01 -19.86
CA PRO A 602 11.76 33.79 -20.39
C PRO A 602 11.07 32.59 -19.71
N PHE A 603 9.77 32.41 -19.94
CA PHE A 603 9.05 31.27 -19.37
C PHE A 603 9.72 29.94 -19.77
N MET A 604 9.84 29.01 -18.81
CA MET A 604 10.57 27.75 -18.95
C MET A 604 12.06 27.94 -19.30
N ALA A 605 12.67 29.06 -18.93
CA ALA A 605 14.14 29.18 -18.91
C ALA A 605 14.68 28.75 -17.55
N CYS A 606 15.87 28.18 -17.54
CA CYS A 606 16.56 27.76 -16.33
C CYS A 606 18.06 28.06 -16.42
N GLY A 607 18.70 28.24 -15.26
CA GLY A 607 20.12 28.55 -15.18
C GLY A 607 20.63 28.53 -13.74
N VAL A 608 21.91 28.89 -13.60
CA VAL A 608 22.56 29.02 -12.29
C VAL A 608 22.65 30.49 -11.93
N LEU A 609 22.04 30.87 -10.80
CA LEU A 609 21.98 32.24 -10.32
C LEU A 609 22.50 32.32 -8.89
N ASP A 610 23.17 33.42 -8.56
CA ASP A 610 23.51 33.78 -7.19
C ASP A 610 22.29 34.43 -6.53
N ILE A 611 21.68 33.71 -5.59
CA ILE A 611 20.53 34.13 -4.78
C ILE A 611 21.02 34.33 -3.35
N GLY A 612 21.16 35.58 -2.93
CA GLY A 612 21.87 35.94 -1.70
C GLY A 612 23.33 35.48 -1.80
N MET A 613 23.76 34.61 -0.87
CA MET A 613 25.09 33.99 -0.89
C MET A 613 25.11 32.62 -1.58
N LEU A 614 23.97 32.15 -2.09
CA LEU A 614 23.80 30.80 -2.60
C LEU A 614 23.90 30.77 -4.12
N ARG A 615 24.71 29.85 -4.64
CA ARG A 615 24.69 29.52 -6.06
C ARG A 615 23.61 28.49 -6.34
N ALA A 616 22.42 28.96 -6.70
CA ALA A 616 21.21 28.16 -6.85
C ALA A 616 20.91 27.81 -8.31
N ARG A 617 20.26 26.67 -8.52
CA ARG A 617 19.66 26.31 -9.81
C ARG A 617 18.24 26.87 -9.87
N VAL A 618 18.04 27.88 -10.69
CA VAL A 618 16.78 28.64 -10.78
C VAL A 618 16.11 28.37 -12.12
N ALA A 619 14.80 28.12 -12.10
CA ALA A 619 13.99 27.95 -13.28
C ALA A 619 12.72 28.79 -13.18
N ARG A 620 12.31 29.42 -14.30
CA ARG A 620 11.09 30.23 -14.37
C ARG A 620 9.89 29.37 -14.78
N LEU A 621 9.28 28.73 -13.79
CA LEU A 621 8.03 27.98 -13.87
C LEU A 621 7.31 28.04 -12.52
N SER A 622 6.03 27.67 -12.51
CA SER A 622 5.22 27.64 -11.28
C SER A 622 4.10 26.62 -11.42
N ILE A 623 3.98 25.74 -10.43
CA ILE A 623 2.85 24.81 -10.33
C ILE A 623 1.53 25.54 -10.00
N ALA A 624 1.60 26.77 -9.48
CA ALA A 624 0.42 27.57 -9.09
C ALA A 624 -0.26 28.29 -10.27
N GLY A 625 0.35 28.24 -11.47
CA GLY A 625 -0.14 28.90 -12.68
C GLY A 625 0.17 30.40 -12.79
N GLU A 626 0.88 30.97 -11.81
CA GLU A 626 1.29 32.38 -11.78
C GLU A 626 2.73 32.57 -12.29
N LEU A 627 3.18 33.83 -12.41
CA LEU A 627 4.61 34.12 -12.52
C LEU A 627 5.33 33.50 -11.32
N GLY A 628 6.35 32.66 -11.57
CA GLY A 628 7.14 32.10 -10.49
C GLY A 628 8.55 31.66 -10.89
N PHE A 629 9.35 31.45 -9.85
CA PHE A 629 10.74 31.04 -9.91
C PHE A 629 10.95 29.89 -8.92
N GLU A 630 11.24 28.71 -9.44
CA GLU A 630 11.68 27.56 -8.65
C GLU A 630 13.18 27.68 -8.41
N ILE A 631 13.57 27.74 -7.15
CA ILE A 631 14.93 27.93 -6.67
C ILE A 631 15.35 26.65 -5.96
N ASN A 632 16.34 25.95 -6.54
CA ASN A 632 16.88 24.70 -6.00
C ASN A 632 18.27 24.97 -5.42
N CYS A 633 18.47 24.68 -4.14
CA CYS A 633 19.72 24.90 -3.42
C CYS A 633 20.17 23.64 -2.65
N PRO A 634 21.47 23.45 -2.39
CA PRO A 634 21.94 22.32 -1.60
C PRO A 634 21.25 22.27 -0.23
N ALA A 635 20.85 21.07 0.20
CA ALA A 635 20.12 20.87 1.44
C ALA A 635 20.91 21.25 2.71
N THR A 636 22.22 21.53 2.63
CA THR A 636 23.02 22.01 3.75
C THR A 636 23.22 23.54 3.76
N LEU A 637 22.75 24.24 2.72
CA LEU A 637 23.00 25.66 2.48
C LEU A 637 21.69 26.45 2.29
N HIS A 638 20.59 26.05 2.93
CA HIS A 638 19.27 26.64 2.74
C HIS A 638 18.94 27.75 3.74
#